data_AF-G0P7C1-F1
#
_entry.id   AF-G0P7C1-F1
#
_cell.length_a   1.000
_cell.length_b   1.000
_cell.length_c   1.000
_cell.angle_alpha   90.00
_cell.angle_beta   90.00
_cell.angle_gamma   90.00
#
_symmetry.space_group_name_H-M   'P 1'
#
loop_
_entity.id
_entity.type
_entity.pdbx_description
1 polymer ?
#
loop_
_entity_poly.entity_id
_entity_poly.type
_entity_poly.pdbx_seq_one_letter_code
_entity_poly.pdbx_strand_id
1 'polypeptide(L)'
;MSFYVEFLTPKEEIFQQDDEECREHAKFLMKHGHIYIDEDFPPCEETLGELRDIETNELLIENKDNPWFPPWKFSNFVTYRLNGLGSYQAWHDPHPFHVWQGQLGDCWLIAAIMCIATKRKLLEELVPRREYTMKCGLVQVRLFINERWHRSPPTTISRISMGTNGSPRCPRSKHGVAFIEKAYAKAKGGGTFGGLAGGNSHYAFTTLTGCQSRLIQVDLRTNAVTLWKDLNKWKELGFLIAAATPEQDKGSLEEKYYDDHKISDNHCYALLDFKVVDGHWLFHMGSNSTLKWNGKWSEKPGYDDEALSKMSVQDRKLSDGKTFWFEMDDFLSLFRFIYLGEFRDGWNETRIVQDIRRYATDDTQILRLNIRKSCKLVVEVVTRRRKGWHNHNLFLNIHRATPDNQPGELIHTAHQYEFQISSGEFTLEPGTYFVVYASFGHYDDMENNWCIRSPSCLENCQIEFVNCPYSTVLRSVQEVFFKYGKAEKLENGKVITYTWYSRQAGFVMMDNLWEKEFVRFKGYITHNRLITKKLGCGPFLSWPVPPMSRQIVGFYSHEIYGEPELKIDIQNWTISISKMSYSIEFLPSKEEIFQKGNDECEAKAEIYKKRGGIYVDPDFPPTKETLGVVRDIETGELDLEKLDNPWLPLHKFSNFTIYRHNNYGKYQIWNDPWPFHVCQGRLGDCWLIAAIMCIARKKLLLEELVPRNNYTVETGVVQVRLFVDGKWQVIQTDYHLPHIDKFERFAIMPKKQAWVAFIEKAYAKTKGTYGGLAGGYSDNAFTCLTGCMSRRVYVDKTTDMDKLWEDLNKWKADDFLLVASTPNQEDFSKEKRWYDRHMISDCHAYALLDFKVVDGHRLLHLGSNSTLKWNGKWSDKPGYDDEVLKKLSVQDRELSDRKTFWMEIDDFLAFFHRIYIGEYREGWSEIRVKQKVEKKAVDDVQVLRLDITRRCGLAIEVTNRGKNTDKLNQFLNIHRSNPKNHLGELVHAAHTYDNQISTGTFHLDPGTYLVVHSKFGNQDKMENDWVIRSATPFGQFGSTIQSVLCPYTYLVNSVQEMFAKYGTAEKHEKDNVIIYTWHGEQTCFVMVDNLRKWEYVRVKSTIKSEKKDKIKTHLSFGPLLSWPIPPMSRAIVAYYNQQEYGKPKPEMEIKYYISYRFLNLFNWCDYRAFGSDLEAATVLKEKVGTA
;
A
#
# COMPACT_ATOMS: atom_id res chain seq x y z
N MET A 1 -8.43 -13.31 16.94
CA MET A 1 -7.73 -13.06 18.21
C MET A 1 -8.02 -14.21 19.17
N SER A 2 -7.07 -14.58 20.04
CA SER A 2 -7.36 -15.46 21.18
C SER A 2 -7.42 -14.61 22.44
N PHE A 3 -8.44 -14.83 23.26
CA PHE A 3 -8.67 -14.10 24.50
C PHE A 3 -8.54 -15.04 25.69
N TYR A 4 -7.82 -14.60 26.71
CA TYR A 4 -7.80 -15.26 28.01
C TYR A 4 -8.27 -14.26 29.06
N VAL A 5 -9.27 -14.63 29.85
CA VAL A 5 -9.89 -13.77 30.87
C VAL A 5 -9.72 -14.43 32.23
N GLU A 6 -9.09 -13.71 33.17
CA GLU A 6 -8.86 -14.14 34.55
C GLU A 6 -9.55 -13.15 35.51
N PHE A 7 -10.51 -13.62 36.31
CA PHE A 7 -11.04 -12.85 37.44
C PHE A 7 -10.08 -12.97 38.61
N LEU A 8 -9.60 -11.84 39.13
CA LEU A 8 -8.65 -11.82 40.24
C LEU A 8 -9.35 -12.00 41.59
N THR A 9 -8.64 -12.60 42.54
CA THR A 9 -9.09 -12.74 43.93
C THR A 9 -9.42 -11.37 44.54
N PRO A 10 -10.55 -11.21 45.26
CA PRO A 10 -10.89 -9.96 45.92
C PRO A 10 -9.81 -9.45 46.89
N LYS A 11 -9.63 -8.14 46.95
CA LYS A 11 -8.64 -7.46 47.80
C LYS A 11 -8.78 -7.88 49.27
N GLU A 12 -10.02 -7.99 49.76
CA GLU A 12 -10.33 -8.31 51.15
C GLU A 12 -9.87 -9.71 51.54
N GLU A 13 -10.00 -10.69 50.63
CA GLU A 13 -9.55 -12.06 50.85
C GLU A 13 -8.02 -12.14 50.89
N ILE A 14 -7.34 -11.45 49.97
CA ILE A 14 -5.87 -11.35 49.95
C ILE A 14 -5.38 -10.75 51.28
N PHE A 15 -6.02 -9.66 51.75
CA PHE A 15 -5.62 -8.98 52.97
C PHE A 15 -5.89 -9.84 54.22
N GLN A 16 -6.98 -10.60 54.27
CA GLN A 16 -7.26 -11.51 55.38
C GLN A 16 -6.24 -12.65 55.49
N GLN A 17 -5.85 -13.24 54.36
CA GLN A 17 -4.84 -14.29 54.33
C GLN A 17 -3.47 -13.76 54.78
N ASP A 18 -3.05 -12.61 54.23
CA ASP A 18 -1.79 -11.94 54.56
C ASP A 18 -1.71 -11.57 56.06
N ASP A 19 -2.84 -11.15 56.63
CA ASP A 19 -2.96 -10.83 58.06
C ASP A 19 -2.77 -12.04 58.96
N GLU A 20 -3.28 -13.21 58.57
CA GLU A 20 -3.12 -14.45 59.34
C GLU A 20 -1.67 -14.95 59.29
N GLU A 21 -1.04 -14.91 58.12
CA GLU A 21 0.35 -15.30 57.94
C GLU A 21 1.31 -14.40 58.74
N CYS A 22 1.13 -13.08 58.67
CA CYS A 22 1.90 -12.13 59.47
C CYS A 22 1.72 -12.35 60.99
N ARG A 23 0.51 -12.72 61.44
CA ARG A 23 0.24 -13.07 62.85
C ARG A 23 1.01 -14.31 63.28
N GLU A 24 1.03 -15.36 62.47
CA GLU A 24 1.77 -16.60 62.76
C GLU A 24 3.28 -16.37 62.79
N HIS A 25 3.81 -15.61 61.84
CA HIS A 25 5.23 -15.25 61.82
C HIS A 25 5.61 -14.42 63.06
N ALA A 26 4.80 -13.43 63.43
CA ALA A 26 5.02 -12.66 64.66
C ALA A 26 5.02 -13.54 65.91
N LYS A 27 4.09 -14.51 66.01
CA LYS A 27 4.06 -15.48 67.12
C LYS A 27 5.35 -16.30 67.18
N PHE A 28 5.85 -16.78 66.04
CA PHE A 28 7.11 -17.51 65.96
C PHE A 28 8.30 -16.67 66.46
N LEU A 29 8.44 -15.43 65.97
CA LEU A 29 9.54 -14.53 66.34
C LEU A 29 9.51 -14.19 67.84
N MET A 30 8.33 -13.83 68.36
CA MET A 30 8.16 -13.51 69.78
C MET A 30 8.44 -14.72 70.68
N LYS A 31 8.05 -15.94 70.28
CA LYS A 31 8.31 -17.18 71.03
C LYS A 31 9.81 -17.46 71.18
N HIS A 32 10.62 -17.12 70.18
CA HIS A 32 12.06 -17.39 70.16
C HIS A 32 12.92 -16.18 70.53
N GLY A 33 12.30 -15.04 70.90
CA GLY A 33 13.03 -13.81 71.24
C GLY A 33 13.79 -13.19 70.05
N HIS A 34 13.37 -13.50 68.82
CA HIS A 34 13.97 -12.97 67.60
C HIS A 34 13.30 -11.66 67.17
N ILE A 35 14.10 -10.77 66.60
CA ILE A 35 13.63 -9.63 65.81
C ILE A 35 13.64 -10.13 64.37
N TYR A 36 12.58 -9.85 63.60
CA TYR A 36 12.54 -10.24 62.19
C TYR A 36 13.75 -9.61 61.47
N ILE A 37 14.22 -10.16 60.35
CA ILE A 37 15.18 -9.50 59.44
C ILE A 37 14.66 -9.76 58.03
N ASP A 38 14.59 -8.71 57.19
CA ASP A 38 14.20 -8.86 55.80
C ASP A 38 15.40 -9.42 55.01
N GLU A 39 15.38 -10.72 54.73
CA GLU A 39 16.46 -11.41 54.01
C GLU A 39 16.52 -11.00 52.52
N ASP A 40 15.40 -10.55 51.95
CA ASP A 40 15.33 -10.09 50.55
C ASP A 40 15.72 -8.61 50.40
N PHE A 41 15.79 -7.86 51.51
CA PHE A 41 16.23 -6.47 51.55
C PHE A 41 17.05 -6.21 52.83
N PRO A 42 18.23 -6.83 52.93
CA PRO A 42 19.04 -6.79 54.14
C PRO A 42 19.66 -5.39 54.35
N PRO A 43 19.89 -4.97 55.60
CA PRO A 43 20.53 -3.69 55.91
C PRO A 43 22.04 -3.73 55.58
N CYS A 44 22.39 -3.52 54.31
CA CYS A 44 23.75 -3.58 53.77
C CYS A 44 23.98 -2.50 52.70
N GLU A 45 25.21 -2.35 52.20
CA GLU A 45 25.52 -1.35 51.15
C GLU A 45 24.78 -1.65 49.84
N GLU A 46 24.57 -2.93 49.52
CA GLU A 46 23.88 -3.34 48.29
C GLU A 46 22.43 -2.84 48.22
N THR A 47 21.74 -2.72 49.36
CA THR A 47 20.36 -2.20 49.41
C THR A 47 20.27 -0.69 49.55
N LEU A 48 21.38 0.00 49.85
CA LEU A 48 21.47 1.46 49.73
C LEU A 48 21.57 1.87 48.26
N GLY A 49 22.39 1.17 47.47
CA GLY A 49 22.65 1.51 46.06
C GLY A 49 23.51 2.77 45.90
N GLU A 50 23.60 3.32 44.70
CA GLU A 50 24.28 4.61 44.45
C GLU A 50 23.44 5.76 45.03
N LEU A 51 23.69 6.10 46.29
CA LEU A 51 23.09 7.27 46.93
C LEU A 51 23.88 8.52 46.56
N ARG A 52 23.23 9.47 45.88
CA ARG A 52 23.83 10.78 45.55
C ARG A 52 23.13 11.87 46.33
N ASP A 53 23.90 12.82 46.83
CA ASP A 53 23.38 13.99 47.52
C ASP A 53 22.58 14.84 46.55
N ILE A 54 21.40 15.28 46.97
CA ILE A 54 20.47 16.02 46.10
C ILE A 54 20.97 17.43 45.77
N GLU A 55 21.82 18.03 46.62
CA GLU A 55 22.37 19.38 46.44
C GLU A 55 23.73 19.35 45.74
N THR A 56 24.59 18.37 46.03
CA THR A 56 25.97 18.32 45.49
C THR A 56 26.16 17.32 44.35
N ASN A 57 25.23 16.37 44.15
CA ASN A 57 25.34 15.25 43.21
C ASN A 57 26.56 14.32 43.44
N GLU A 58 27.21 14.45 44.60
CA GLU A 58 28.30 13.59 45.04
C GLU A 58 27.76 12.28 45.63
N LEU A 59 28.51 11.19 45.53
CA LEU A 59 28.15 9.92 46.18
C LEU A 59 28.19 10.12 47.71
N LEU A 60 27.05 9.90 48.38
CA LEU A 60 26.87 10.08 49.82
C LEU A 60 27.69 9.08 50.65
N ILE A 61 28.17 7.99 50.06
CA ILE A 61 28.86 6.89 50.76
C ILE A 61 30.32 6.80 50.29
N GLU A 62 31.14 7.78 50.67
CA GLU A 62 32.56 7.52 50.90
C GLU A 62 32.78 7.32 52.41
N ASN A 63 32.74 6.05 52.83
CA ASN A 63 33.43 5.53 54.00
C ASN A 63 33.06 6.13 55.39
N LYS A 64 32.14 5.48 56.14
CA LYS A 64 32.06 5.52 57.62
C LYS A 64 31.07 4.48 58.18
N ASP A 65 31.45 3.84 59.28
CA ASP A 65 30.74 2.87 60.14
C ASP A 65 29.23 2.64 59.91
N ASN A 66 28.85 1.37 59.67
CA ASN A 66 27.50 0.79 59.57
C ASN A 66 26.30 1.78 59.67
N PRO A 67 25.68 2.19 58.54
CA PRO A 67 24.64 3.24 58.49
C PRO A 67 23.25 2.80 59.00
N TRP A 68 23.08 1.55 59.42
CA TRP A 68 21.77 0.97 59.71
C TRP A 68 21.44 0.97 61.20
N PHE A 69 20.54 1.87 61.62
CA PHE A 69 20.06 1.93 63.00
C PHE A 69 18.59 1.51 63.16
N PRO A 70 18.24 0.83 64.26
CA PRO A 70 16.86 0.70 64.68
C PRO A 70 16.22 2.06 65.00
N PRO A 71 14.90 2.27 64.76
CA PRO A 71 14.17 3.50 65.11
C PRO A 71 14.42 3.98 66.53
N TRP A 72 14.56 3.07 67.51
CA TRP A 72 14.83 3.42 68.91
C TRP A 72 16.27 3.89 69.22
N LYS A 73 17.20 3.85 68.24
CA LYS A 73 18.58 4.36 68.38
C LYS A 73 18.82 5.74 67.75
N PHE A 74 17.83 6.28 67.03
CA PHE A 74 17.94 7.62 66.43
C PHE A 74 17.92 8.77 67.46
N SER A 75 17.71 8.47 68.76
CA SER A 75 17.63 9.47 69.84
C SER A 75 18.91 10.29 70.07
N ASN A 76 20.05 9.85 69.53
CA ASN A 76 21.37 10.45 69.82
C ASN A 76 22.02 11.18 68.62
N PHE A 77 21.42 11.16 67.42
CA PHE A 77 22.06 11.66 66.19
C PHE A 77 21.43 12.93 65.59
N VAL A 78 20.30 13.42 66.13
CA VAL A 78 19.65 14.66 65.64
C VAL A 78 19.94 15.83 66.59
N THR A 79 21.16 16.35 66.53
CA THR A 79 21.57 17.57 67.24
C THR A 79 21.33 18.86 66.45
N TYR A 80 20.68 18.80 65.28
CA TYR A 80 20.26 20.01 64.56
C TYR A 80 18.74 20.14 64.47
N ARG A 81 18.24 21.07 65.28
CA ARG A 81 16.90 21.66 65.30
C ARG A 81 15.74 20.70 65.58
N LEU A 82 15.46 20.48 66.86
CA LEU A 82 14.11 20.52 67.47
C LEU A 82 14.25 20.09 68.95
N ASN A 83 14.70 21.04 69.80
CA ASN A 83 14.80 20.80 71.24
C ASN A 83 13.38 20.58 71.82
N GLY A 84 13.09 19.35 72.24
CA GLY A 84 11.91 19.02 73.06
C GLY A 84 10.92 17.99 72.50
N LEU A 85 11.29 17.12 71.56
CA LEU A 85 10.43 16.03 71.08
C LEU A 85 10.72 14.72 71.84
N GLY A 86 9.67 14.10 72.42
CA GLY A 86 9.73 12.81 73.13
C GLY A 86 9.77 11.57 72.22
N SER A 87 10.02 10.39 72.82
CA SER A 87 10.33 9.07 72.22
C SER A 87 9.29 8.43 71.27
N TYR A 88 9.76 7.44 70.49
CA TYR A 88 9.15 6.84 69.30
C TYR A 88 7.93 5.90 69.52
N GLN A 89 6.86 6.08 68.73
CA GLN A 89 5.71 5.19 68.55
C GLN A 89 5.29 5.13 67.07
N ALA A 90 5.02 3.95 66.53
CA ALA A 90 4.31 3.83 65.26
C ALA A 90 2.80 4.06 65.51
N TRP A 91 2.12 4.90 64.69
CA TRP A 91 0.65 4.99 64.60
C TRP A 91 -0.14 5.82 65.62
N HIS A 92 0.12 7.13 65.74
CA HIS A 92 -0.84 8.06 66.37
C HIS A 92 -1.17 9.20 65.40
N ASP A 93 -2.42 9.38 65.00
CA ASP A 93 -2.95 10.54 64.25
C ASP A 93 -2.04 11.15 63.13
N PRO A 94 -1.83 10.46 62.00
CA PRO A 94 -0.96 10.93 60.92
C PRO A 94 -1.53 12.19 60.25
N HIS A 95 -0.66 13.17 59.96
CA HIS A 95 -1.02 14.40 59.26
C HIS A 95 0.06 14.71 58.22
N PRO A 96 -0.26 15.29 57.04
CA PRO A 96 0.74 15.59 56.00
C PRO A 96 2.02 16.30 56.46
N PHE A 97 1.97 17.23 57.43
CA PHE A 97 3.18 17.93 57.92
C PHE A 97 4.12 17.05 58.78
N HIS A 98 3.74 15.81 59.11
CA HIS A 98 4.63 14.84 59.74
C HIS A 98 5.48 14.06 58.73
N VAL A 99 5.20 14.20 57.43
CA VAL A 99 5.90 13.51 56.35
C VAL A 99 6.99 14.43 55.83
N TRP A 100 8.24 13.97 55.86
CA TRP A 100 9.39 14.77 55.45
C TRP A 100 10.37 13.95 54.62
N GLN A 101 10.92 14.57 53.59
CA GLN A 101 11.92 13.97 52.73
C GLN A 101 13.27 13.96 53.44
N GLY A 102 13.99 12.85 53.29
CA GLY A 102 15.40 12.74 53.69
C GLY A 102 16.33 13.37 52.65
N GLN A 103 17.53 12.80 52.49
CA GLN A 103 18.51 13.23 51.49
C GLN A 103 18.34 12.53 50.12
N LEU A 104 17.32 11.68 49.98
CA LEU A 104 17.04 10.91 48.76
C LEU A 104 16.23 11.74 47.75
N GLY A 105 16.45 11.48 46.46
CA GLY A 105 15.70 12.08 45.34
C GLY A 105 14.28 11.55 45.12
N ASP A 106 13.53 11.30 46.19
CA ASP A 106 12.23 10.61 46.19
C ASP A 106 11.04 11.52 46.54
N CYS A 107 11.18 12.83 46.30
CA CYS A 107 10.16 13.85 46.57
C CYS A 107 8.77 13.48 46.02
N TRP A 108 8.71 12.79 44.87
CA TRP A 108 7.50 12.27 44.23
C TRP A 108 6.76 11.23 45.10
N LEU A 109 7.48 10.31 45.72
CA LEU A 109 6.92 9.29 46.62
C LEU A 109 6.46 9.94 47.93
N ILE A 110 7.28 10.83 48.47
CA ILE A 110 6.98 11.58 49.69
C ILE A 110 5.72 12.45 49.53
N ALA A 111 5.58 13.15 48.40
CA ALA A 111 4.38 13.93 48.09
C ALA A 111 3.13 13.05 48.02
N ALA A 112 3.23 11.84 47.43
CA ALA A 112 2.11 10.90 47.41
C ALA A 112 1.74 10.41 48.83
N ILE A 113 2.74 10.11 49.68
CA ILE A 113 2.52 9.71 51.08
C ILE A 113 1.90 10.87 51.88
N MET A 114 2.30 12.12 51.64
CA MET A 114 1.66 13.32 52.22
C MET A 114 0.16 13.40 51.87
N CYS A 115 -0.20 13.16 50.61
CA CYS A 115 -1.60 13.11 50.20
C CYS A 115 -2.35 11.96 50.90
N ILE A 116 -1.75 10.77 50.97
CA ILE A 116 -2.35 9.61 51.66
C ILE A 116 -2.53 9.87 53.16
N ALA A 117 -1.63 10.62 53.79
CA ALA A 117 -1.75 10.99 55.20
C ALA A 117 -3.00 11.83 55.50
N THR A 118 -3.64 12.45 54.49
CA THR A 118 -4.97 13.09 54.65
C THR A 118 -6.11 12.07 54.79
N LYS A 119 -5.88 10.80 54.45
CA LYS A 119 -6.85 9.71 54.42
C LYS A 119 -6.46 8.62 55.42
N ARG A 120 -6.87 8.78 56.68
CA ARG A 120 -6.49 7.87 57.77
C ARG A 120 -6.77 6.38 57.50
N LYS A 121 -7.97 6.04 57.00
CA LYS A 121 -8.34 4.66 56.68
C LYS A 121 -7.41 4.03 55.63
N LEU A 122 -7.11 4.78 54.57
CA LEU A 122 -6.21 4.35 53.51
C LEU A 122 -4.79 4.07 54.05
N LEU A 123 -4.29 4.92 54.94
CA LEU A 123 -2.99 4.69 55.58
C LEU A 123 -3.01 3.45 56.49
N GLU A 124 -4.08 3.23 57.24
CA GLU A 124 -4.27 2.04 58.09
C GLU A 124 -4.41 0.75 57.26
N GLU A 125 -4.92 0.82 56.03
CA GLU A 125 -4.94 -0.31 55.09
C GLU A 125 -3.56 -0.59 54.47
N LEU A 126 -2.85 0.47 54.09
CA LEU A 126 -1.52 0.41 53.48
C LEU A 126 -0.49 -0.16 54.46
N VAL A 127 -0.57 0.26 55.72
CA VAL A 127 0.33 -0.19 56.78
C VAL A 127 -0.49 -0.55 58.04
N PRO A 128 -0.97 -1.80 58.13
CA PRO A 128 -1.81 -2.23 59.22
C PRO A 128 -1.17 -2.04 60.60
N ARG A 129 -1.92 -1.45 61.53
CA ARG A 129 -1.47 -1.29 62.92
C ARG A 129 -1.50 -2.64 63.64
N ARG A 130 -0.35 -3.08 64.17
CA ARG A 130 -0.22 -4.36 64.88
C ARG A 130 0.49 -4.18 66.22
N GLU A 131 -0.04 -4.83 67.26
CA GLU A 131 0.55 -4.77 68.60
C GLU A 131 1.91 -5.48 68.69
N TYR A 132 2.15 -6.47 67.81
CA TYR A 132 3.41 -7.21 67.78
C TYR A 132 4.56 -6.47 67.09
N THR A 133 4.28 -5.42 66.30
CA THR A 133 5.30 -4.66 65.56
C THR A 133 6.36 -4.09 66.50
N MET A 134 5.97 -3.54 67.65
CA MET A 134 6.92 -3.01 68.63
C MET A 134 7.65 -4.10 69.43
N LYS A 135 7.19 -5.36 69.37
CA LYS A 135 7.74 -6.50 70.13
C LYS A 135 8.79 -7.28 69.34
N CYS A 136 8.58 -7.46 68.03
CA CYS A 136 9.45 -8.26 67.16
C CYS A 136 9.96 -7.49 65.92
N GLY A 137 9.61 -6.21 65.80
CA GLY A 137 10.02 -5.34 64.68
C GLY A 137 9.23 -5.54 63.39
N LEU A 138 8.39 -6.58 63.28
CA LEU A 138 7.68 -6.97 62.07
C LEU A 138 6.70 -5.88 61.60
N VAL A 139 6.97 -5.29 60.44
CA VAL A 139 6.07 -4.31 59.78
C VAL A 139 5.55 -4.91 58.47
N GLN A 140 4.22 -4.85 58.33
CA GLN A 140 3.49 -5.26 57.14
C GLN A 140 3.17 -4.00 56.33
N VAL A 141 3.56 -3.96 55.06
CA VAL A 141 3.21 -2.89 54.11
C VAL A 141 2.59 -3.56 52.88
N ARG A 142 1.40 -3.11 52.48
CA ARG A 142 0.66 -3.68 51.35
C ARG A 142 0.85 -2.81 50.12
N LEU A 143 1.32 -3.39 49.01
CA LEU A 143 1.57 -2.65 47.77
C LEU A 143 0.78 -3.26 46.61
N PHE A 144 0.32 -2.39 45.72
CA PHE A 144 -0.34 -2.75 44.47
C PHE A 144 0.68 -2.73 43.32
N ILE A 145 1.10 -3.90 42.86
CA ILE A 145 2.17 -4.04 41.86
C ILE A 145 1.63 -4.87 40.70
N ASN A 146 1.98 -4.50 39.46
CA ASN A 146 1.56 -5.25 38.28
C ASN A 146 0.05 -5.54 38.20
N GLU A 147 -0.77 -4.54 38.53
CA GLU A 147 -2.24 -4.61 38.57
C GLU A 147 -2.83 -5.63 39.56
N ARG A 148 -2.01 -6.11 40.51
CA ARG A 148 -2.41 -7.05 41.56
C ARG A 148 -2.02 -6.50 42.93
N TRP A 149 -2.82 -6.81 43.95
CA TRP A 149 -2.38 -6.63 45.32
C TRP A 149 -1.36 -7.73 45.62
N HIS A 150 -0.11 -7.34 45.87
CA HIS A 150 0.95 -8.29 46.17
C HIS A 150 1.04 -8.53 47.68
N ARG A 151 1.32 -9.79 48.02
CA ARG A 151 1.86 -10.21 49.32
C ARG A 151 3.27 -9.63 49.40
N SER A 152 3.52 -8.64 50.25
CA SER A 152 4.93 -8.24 50.50
C SER A 152 5.50 -9.20 51.54
N PRO A 153 6.66 -9.85 51.31
CA PRO A 153 7.38 -10.48 52.40
C PRO A 153 7.64 -9.42 53.48
N PRO A 154 7.55 -9.77 54.76
CA PRO A 154 7.60 -8.80 55.85
C PRO A 154 8.89 -7.95 55.84
N THR A 155 8.93 -6.81 56.55
CA THR A 155 10.16 -5.97 56.68
C THR A 155 10.56 -5.74 58.15
N THR A 156 11.88 -5.63 58.42
CA THR A 156 12.43 -5.30 59.77
C THR A 156 13.79 -4.61 59.81
N ILE A 157 14.10 -4.27 61.06
CA ILE A 157 15.15 -3.54 61.74
C ILE A 157 16.23 -4.46 62.35
N SER A 158 17.50 -4.07 62.29
CA SER A 158 18.68 -4.77 62.83
C SER A 158 18.89 -4.62 64.37
N ARG A 159 19.64 -5.58 64.95
CA ARG A 159 19.90 -5.81 66.39
C ARG A 159 21.10 -5.00 66.92
N ILE A 160 21.06 -4.55 68.18
CA ILE A 160 22.24 -4.42 69.06
C ILE A 160 21.96 -5.19 70.36
N SER A 161 22.99 -5.83 70.90
CA SER A 161 22.98 -6.63 72.13
C SER A 161 22.39 -5.89 73.34
N MET A 162 21.61 -6.61 74.16
CA MET A 162 21.26 -6.13 75.50
C MET A 162 22.42 -6.44 76.45
N GLY A 163 23.05 -5.39 76.98
CA GLY A 163 23.67 -5.44 78.29
C GLY A 163 22.59 -5.40 79.37
N THR A 164 22.79 -6.17 80.43
CA THR A 164 21.90 -6.34 81.57
C THR A 164 21.75 -5.05 82.38
N ASN A 165 20.51 -4.82 82.84
CA ASN A 165 20.02 -3.81 83.80
C ASN A 165 19.53 -2.48 83.21
N GLY A 166 18.26 -2.19 83.51
CA GLY A 166 17.71 -0.84 83.40
C GLY A 166 16.41 -0.80 82.60
N SER A 167 15.29 -0.94 83.31
CA SER A 167 13.95 -0.62 82.80
C SER A 167 13.88 0.83 82.26
N PRO A 168 13.29 1.08 81.08
CA PRO A 168 12.89 2.42 80.71
C PRO A 168 11.36 2.54 80.55
N ARG A 169 10.76 3.42 81.35
CA ARG A 169 9.51 4.11 81.02
C ARG A 169 9.83 5.15 79.94
N CYS A 170 9.11 5.21 78.80
CA CYS A 170 9.21 6.37 77.89
C CYS A 170 7.97 6.64 76.96
N PRO A 171 7.63 7.92 76.66
CA PRO A 171 6.45 8.44 75.88
C PRO A 171 6.81 9.19 74.55
N ARG A 172 5.92 9.78 73.71
CA ARG A 172 5.16 9.32 72.50
C ARG A 172 5.48 10.24 71.24
N SER A 173 5.76 9.74 69.99
CA SER A 173 5.58 10.37 68.61
C SER A 173 6.12 9.52 67.36
N LYS A 174 5.83 9.87 66.06
CA LYS A 174 5.38 9.01 64.89
C LYS A 174 6.39 8.64 63.72
N HIS A 175 6.40 7.42 63.11
CA HIS A 175 7.41 6.91 62.11
C HIS A 175 6.91 6.15 60.83
N GLY A 176 5.66 6.32 60.36
CA GLY A 176 5.09 5.46 59.28
C GLY A 176 5.71 5.59 57.87
N VAL A 177 6.40 6.70 57.57
CA VAL A 177 6.88 7.05 56.22
C VAL A 177 8.05 6.18 55.76
N ALA A 178 9.05 5.99 56.61
CA ALA A 178 10.26 5.22 56.31
C ALA A 178 9.98 3.74 55.96
N PHE A 179 8.92 3.15 56.52
CA PHE A 179 8.54 1.77 56.19
C PHE A 179 7.92 1.66 54.81
N ILE A 180 7.13 2.66 54.39
CA ILE A 180 6.54 2.72 53.06
C ILE A 180 7.66 2.91 52.02
N GLU A 181 8.60 3.82 52.27
CA GLU A 181 9.77 4.03 51.42
C GLU A 181 10.61 2.75 51.28
N LYS A 182 10.92 2.06 52.38
CA LYS A 182 11.65 0.77 52.35
C LYS A 182 10.92 -0.28 51.52
N ALA A 183 9.62 -0.47 51.75
CA ALA A 183 8.83 -1.44 51.00
C ALA A 183 8.76 -1.08 49.50
N TYR A 184 8.66 0.21 49.19
CA TYR A 184 8.65 0.69 47.80
C TYR A 184 10.01 0.49 47.12
N ALA A 185 11.13 0.80 47.79
CA ALA A 185 12.48 0.55 47.30
C ALA A 185 12.70 -0.93 46.95
N LYS A 186 12.29 -1.83 47.85
CA LYS A 186 12.33 -3.29 47.63
C LYS A 186 11.55 -3.70 46.39
N ALA A 187 10.33 -3.19 46.24
CA ALA A 187 9.41 -3.67 45.22
C ALA A 187 9.56 -3.00 43.84
N LYS A 188 10.01 -1.74 43.80
CA LYS A 188 10.03 -0.89 42.60
C LYS A 188 11.33 -0.11 42.39
N GLY A 189 12.15 0.10 43.42
CA GLY A 189 13.46 0.78 43.32
C GLY A 189 14.62 -0.12 42.90
N GLY A 190 14.36 -1.19 42.12
CA GLY A 190 15.39 -2.15 41.72
C GLY A 190 16.04 -2.92 42.88
N GLY A 191 15.38 -2.96 44.05
CA GLY A 191 15.94 -3.58 45.26
C GLY A 191 16.89 -2.67 46.03
N THR A 192 16.90 -1.36 45.77
CA THR A 192 17.76 -0.38 46.48
C THR A 192 17.03 0.92 46.80
N PHE A 193 17.52 1.67 47.80
CA PHE A 193 17.03 3.02 48.08
C PHE A 193 17.43 4.03 46.98
N GLY A 194 18.63 3.92 46.41
CA GLY A 194 19.10 4.77 45.31
C GLY A 194 18.21 4.67 44.06
N GLY A 195 17.59 3.51 43.82
CA GLY A 195 16.63 3.32 42.74
C GLY A 195 15.29 4.05 42.91
N LEU A 196 15.07 4.77 44.02
CA LEU A 196 13.92 5.67 44.18
C LEU A 196 14.14 7.07 43.57
N ALA A 197 15.36 7.41 43.17
CA ALA A 197 15.67 8.70 42.55
C ALA A 197 14.98 8.85 41.18
N GLY A 198 14.33 9.99 40.93
CA GLY A 198 13.81 10.35 39.59
C GLY A 198 12.49 9.68 39.18
N GLY A 199 11.60 9.36 40.13
CA GLY A 199 10.27 8.80 39.84
C GLY A 199 9.14 9.83 39.70
N ASN A 200 7.90 9.36 39.63
CA ASN A 200 6.71 10.23 39.52
C ASN A 200 5.58 9.80 40.48
N SER A 201 4.79 10.76 40.97
CA SER A 201 3.73 10.45 41.95
C SER A 201 2.55 9.70 41.33
N HIS A 202 2.46 9.69 40.01
CA HIS A 202 1.48 8.89 39.27
C HIS A 202 1.64 7.38 39.54
N TYR A 203 2.88 6.88 39.46
CA TYR A 203 3.18 5.49 39.83
C TYR A 203 3.05 5.25 41.33
N ALA A 204 3.41 6.25 42.16
CA ALA A 204 3.24 6.14 43.61
C ALA A 204 1.77 5.99 44.01
N PHE A 205 0.86 6.81 43.49
CA PHE A 205 -0.57 6.71 43.80
C PHE A 205 -1.13 5.35 43.41
N THR A 206 -0.82 4.88 42.20
CA THR A 206 -1.26 3.55 41.75
C THR A 206 -0.72 2.46 42.67
N THR A 207 0.56 2.50 43.01
CA THR A 207 1.22 1.47 43.81
C THR A 207 0.76 1.45 45.27
N LEU A 208 0.50 2.61 45.85
CA LEU A 208 0.12 2.72 47.27
C LEU A 208 -1.39 2.54 47.51
N THR A 209 -2.21 2.76 46.49
CA THR A 209 -3.68 2.80 46.68
C THR A 209 -4.45 1.82 45.79
N GLY A 210 -3.83 1.32 44.73
CA GLY A 210 -4.48 0.54 43.68
C GLY A 210 -5.49 1.34 42.85
N CYS A 211 -5.61 2.66 43.03
CA CYS A 211 -6.46 3.49 42.18
C CYS A 211 -5.79 3.76 40.82
N GLN A 212 -6.59 4.13 39.81
CA GLN A 212 -6.01 4.71 38.61
C GLN A 212 -5.40 6.07 38.94
N SER A 213 -4.22 6.32 38.40
CA SER A 213 -3.61 7.65 38.44
C SER A 213 -3.55 8.25 37.05
N ARG A 214 -3.60 9.57 36.91
CA ARG A 214 -3.42 10.29 35.63
C ARG A 214 -2.28 11.28 35.73
N LEU A 215 -1.56 11.46 34.62
CA LEU A 215 -0.57 12.51 34.48
C LEU A 215 -1.16 13.62 33.62
N ILE A 216 -1.38 14.78 34.24
CA ILE A 216 -2.02 15.92 33.59
C ILE A 216 -0.95 16.98 33.37
N GLN A 217 -0.62 17.25 32.11
CA GLN A 217 0.33 18.30 31.77
C GLN A 217 -0.37 19.67 31.75
N VAL A 218 0.21 20.63 32.47
CA VAL A 218 -0.30 22.00 32.59
C VAL A 218 0.79 23.02 32.25
N ASP A 219 0.37 24.21 31.84
CA ASP A 219 1.22 25.37 31.63
C ASP A 219 0.37 26.65 31.47
N LEU A 220 1.00 27.77 31.12
CA LEU A 220 0.36 29.05 30.82
C LEU A 220 -0.72 29.02 29.71
N ARG A 221 -0.80 27.96 28.89
CA ARG A 221 -1.84 27.79 27.86
C ARG A 221 -3.08 27.07 28.39
N THR A 222 -2.98 26.47 29.58
CA THR A 222 -4.07 25.74 30.22
C THR A 222 -5.22 26.68 30.57
N ASN A 223 -6.46 26.26 30.29
CA ASN A 223 -7.64 27.03 30.68
C ASN A 223 -7.85 26.94 32.20
N ALA A 224 -7.40 27.97 32.92
CA ALA A 224 -7.42 28.03 34.38
C ALA A 224 -8.83 27.86 34.99
N VAL A 225 -9.89 28.39 34.36
CA VAL A 225 -11.28 28.21 34.81
C VAL A 225 -11.70 26.74 34.76
N THR A 226 -11.35 26.06 33.68
CA THR A 226 -11.69 24.64 33.48
C THR A 226 -10.91 23.78 34.46
N LEU A 227 -9.60 24.03 34.58
CA LEU A 227 -8.75 23.34 35.54
C LEU A 227 -9.27 23.53 36.97
N TRP A 228 -9.63 24.75 37.37
CA TRP A 228 -10.16 25.02 38.71
C TRP A 228 -11.46 24.26 39.00
N LYS A 229 -12.40 24.22 38.04
CA LYS A 229 -13.64 23.45 38.19
C LYS A 229 -13.38 21.96 38.38
N ASP A 230 -12.45 21.40 37.61
CA ASP A 230 -12.10 19.99 37.70
C ASP A 230 -11.37 19.66 39.01
N LEU A 231 -10.44 20.50 39.45
CA LEU A 231 -9.74 20.35 40.73
C LEU A 231 -10.73 20.32 41.92
N ASN A 232 -11.71 21.23 41.93
CA ASN A 232 -12.75 21.22 42.96
C ASN A 232 -13.60 19.95 42.90
N LYS A 233 -13.99 19.51 41.69
CA LYS A 233 -14.70 18.25 41.51
C LYS A 233 -13.89 17.05 42.01
N TRP A 234 -12.60 16.99 41.71
CA TRP A 234 -11.71 15.90 42.17
C TRP A 234 -11.55 15.91 43.68
N LYS A 235 -11.47 17.09 44.30
CA LYS A 235 -11.49 17.24 45.77
C LYS A 235 -12.79 16.71 46.37
N GLU A 236 -13.95 17.07 45.82
CA GLU A 236 -15.26 16.58 46.27
C GLU A 236 -15.37 15.05 46.15
N LEU A 237 -14.78 14.46 45.12
CA LEU A 237 -14.70 13.01 44.93
C LEU A 237 -13.66 12.33 45.83
N GLY A 238 -12.85 13.09 46.57
CA GLY A 238 -11.85 12.58 47.50
C GLY A 238 -10.54 12.12 46.86
N PHE A 239 -10.27 12.54 45.61
CA PHE A 239 -9.07 12.17 44.86
C PHE A 239 -7.80 12.74 45.51
N LEU A 240 -6.67 12.07 45.27
CA LEU A 240 -5.35 12.49 45.74
C LEU A 240 -4.67 13.31 44.65
N ILE A 241 -4.05 14.44 44.99
CA ILE A 241 -3.49 15.36 44.01
C ILE A 241 -2.08 15.78 44.43
N ALA A 242 -1.11 15.63 43.54
CA ALA A 242 0.24 16.15 43.68
C ALA A 242 0.61 16.96 42.44
N ALA A 243 1.59 17.83 42.56
CA ALA A 243 2.07 18.64 41.44
C ALA A 243 3.60 18.65 41.41
N ALA A 244 4.19 18.70 40.21
CA ALA A 244 5.64 18.75 40.05
C ALA A 244 6.11 19.91 39.18
N THR A 245 7.24 20.45 39.60
CA THR A 245 8.04 21.42 38.85
C THR A 245 8.95 20.66 37.87
N PRO A 246 9.18 21.20 36.67
CA PRO A 246 10.12 20.64 35.70
C PRO A 246 11.58 20.91 36.11
N GLU A 247 12.50 20.08 35.64
CA GLU A 247 13.95 20.34 35.72
C GLU A 247 14.33 21.58 34.89
N GLN A 248 15.14 22.47 35.45
CA GLN A 248 15.66 23.65 34.74
C GLN A 248 17.11 23.43 34.29
N ASP A 249 17.48 24.08 33.18
CA ASP A 249 18.87 24.11 32.74
C ASP A 249 19.69 24.97 33.70
N LYS A 250 20.83 24.44 34.18
CA LYS A 250 21.75 25.18 35.05
C LYS A 250 22.24 26.47 34.38
N GLY A 251 22.14 27.60 35.09
CA GLY A 251 22.45 28.95 34.65
C GLY A 251 21.33 29.64 33.86
N SER A 252 20.16 29.03 33.71
CA SER A 252 19.03 29.62 32.97
C SER A 252 18.35 30.76 33.73
N LEU A 253 17.62 31.61 32.99
CA LEU A 253 16.77 32.65 33.59
C LEU A 253 15.65 32.03 34.42
N GLU A 254 15.18 30.86 34.00
CA GLU A 254 14.20 30.06 34.67
C GLU A 254 14.73 29.53 36.00
N GLU A 255 15.90 28.88 36.07
CA GLU A 255 16.51 28.43 37.34
C GLU A 255 16.62 29.59 38.35
N LYS A 256 17.09 30.76 37.89
CA LYS A 256 17.14 31.96 38.72
C LYS A 256 15.76 32.39 39.24
N TYR A 257 14.71 32.26 38.42
CA TYR A 257 13.35 32.57 38.83
C TYR A 257 12.84 31.61 39.92
N TYR A 258 13.19 30.32 39.87
CA TYR A 258 12.86 29.35 40.92
C TYR A 258 13.60 29.66 42.23
N ASP A 259 14.89 29.99 42.14
CA ASP A 259 15.71 30.40 43.29
C ASP A 259 15.19 31.67 43.97
N ASP A 260 14.90 32.71 43.18
CA ASP A 260 14.36 33.99 43.68
C ASP A 260 13.02 33.79 44.43
N HIS A 261 12.24 32.78 44.01
CA HIS A 261 10.95 32.46 44.62
C HIS A 261 11.00 31.32 45.66
N LYS A 262 12.20 30.80 45.98
CA LYS A 262 12.43 29.73 46.96
C LYS A 262 11.56 28.50 46.75
N ILE A 263 11.47 28.04 45.51
CA ILE A 263 10.79 26.81 45.11
C ILE A 263 11.78 25.92 44.36
N SER A 264 11.79 24.62 44.67
CA SER A 264 12.71 23.67 44.04
C SER A 264 12.26 23.34 42.63
N ASP A 265 13.18 23.32 41.68
CA ASP A 265 12.98 22.74 40.36
C ASP A 265 13.10 21.20 40.44
N ASN A 266 12.63 20.50 39.41
CA ASN A 266 12.56 19.02 39.38
C ASN A 266 11.97 18.37 40.65
N HIS A 267 10.98 19.00 41.26
CA HIS A 267 10.50 18.65 42.61
C HIS A 267 9.00 18.44 42.66
N CYS A 268 8.55 17.51 43.50
CA CYS A 268 7.13 17.20 43.65
C CYS A 268 6.57 17.60 45.02
N TYR A 269 5.41 18.25 44.97
CA TYR A 269 4.68 18.80 46.11
C TYR A 269 3.29 18.16 46.23
N ALA A 270 2.84 17.96 47.47
CA ALA A 270 1.49 17.48 47.74
C ALA A 270 0.49 18.64 47.64
N LEU A 271 -0.65 18.42 47.00
CA LEU A 271 -1.72 19.40 46.93
C LEU A 271 -2.82 18.98 47.91
N LEU A 272 -2.95 19.73 48.99
CA LEU A 272 -3.73 19.36 50.17
C LEU A 272 -5.15 19.94 50.18
N ASP A 273 -5.33 21.18 49.72
CA ASP A 273 -6.62 21.89 49.73
C ASP A 273 -6.69 23.01 48.67
N PHE A 274 -7.90 23.52 48.40
CA PHE A 274 -8.19 24.64 47.51
C PHE A 274 -9.17 25.62 48.16
N LYS A 275 -8.92 26.93 48.01
CA LYS A 275 -9.83 27.99 48.47
C LYS A 275 -9.85 29.19 47.52
N VAL A 276 -10.97 29.90 47.50
CA VAL A 276 -11.08 31.21 46.85
C VAL A 276 -11.00 32.29 47.92
N VAL A 277 -10.08 33.24 47.76
CA VAL A 277 -9.90 34.36 48.70
C VAL A 277 -9.82 35.65 47.88
N ASP A 278 -10.73 36.59 48.12
CA ASP A 278 -10.77 37.89 47.44
C ASP A 278 -10.71 37.80 45.90
N GLY A 279 -11.32 36.77 45.32
CA GLY A 279 -11.31 36.50 43.87
C GLY A 279 -10.08 35.75 43.36
N HIS A 280 -9.08 35.50 44.20
CA HIS A 280 -7.89 34.71 43.86
C HIS A 280 -8.12 33.22 44.14
N TRP A 281 -7.65 32.37 43.24
CA TRP A 281 -7.69 30.91 43.36
C TRP A 281 -6.41 30.40 44.00
N LEU A 282 -6.53 29.90 45.24
CA LEU A 282 -5.39 29.50 46.06
C LEU A 282 -5.32 27.99 46.26
N PHE A 283 -4.09 27.46 46.20
CA PHE A 283 -3.72 26.07 46.38
C PHE A 283 -2.98 25.92 47.70
N HIS A 284 -3.44 25.03 48.58
CA HIS A 284 -2.73 24.67 49.79
C HIS A 284 -1.73 23.56 49.47
N MET A 285 -0.46 23.92 49.45
CA MET A 285 0.64 23.03 49.08
C MET A 285 1.33 22.50 50.33
N GLY A 286 1.65 21.21 50.33
CA GLY A 286 2.55 20.56 51.29
C GLY A 286 3.98 20.56 50.77
N SER A 287 4.89 21.16 51.52
CA SER A 287 6.33 21.20 51.22
C SER A 287 7.06 20.09 51.97
N ASN A 288 7.67 19.19 51.21
CA ASN A 288 8.68 18.26 51.68
C ASN A 288 10.11 18.82 51.55
N SER A 289 10.30 19.96 50.88
CA SER A 289 11.62 20.60 50.74
C SER A 289 12.07 21.37 52.00
N THR A 290 13.34 21.79 52.00
CA THR A 290 13.93 22.71 52.99
C THR A 290 13.65 24.19 52.69
N LEU A 291 13.24 24.50 51.45
CA LEU A 291 12.93 25.85 51.00
C LEU A 291 11.53 26.29 51.46
N LYS A 292 11.42 27.58 51.79
CA LYS A 292 10.15 28.23 52.18
C LYS A 292 9.75 29.21 51.10
N TRP A 293 8.69 28.88 50.35
CA TRP A 293 8.02 29.75 49.38
C TRP A 293 7.87 31.16 49.95
N ASN A 294 8.26 32.18 49.17
CA ASN A 294 8.24 33.60 49.57
C ASN A 294 7.27 34.44 48.72
N GLY A 295 6.34 33.81 47.99
CA GLY A 295 5.38 34.52 47.17
C GLY A 295 4.26 35.20 47.96
N LYS A 296 3.40 35.95 47.26
CA LYS A 296 2.40 36.86 47.81
C LYS A 296 1.53 36.29 48.94
N TRP A 297 1.22 34.99 48.89
CA TRP A 297 0.33 34.31 49.84
C TRP A 297 1.06 33.39 50.84
N SER A 298 2.40 33.42 50.88
CA SER A 298 3.21 32.51 51.72
C SER A 298 3.04 32.74 53.23
N GLU A 299 2.66 33.95 53.65
CA GLU A 299 2.47 34.30 55.06
C GLU A 299 1.07 33.96 55.60
N LYS A 300 0.14 33.53 54.73
CA LYS A 300 -1.21 33.15 55.14
C LYS A 300 -1.17 31.78 55.86
N PRO A 301 -1.83 31.61 57.02
CA PRO A 301 -1.86 30.33 57.72
C PRO A 301 -2.42 29.20 56.85
N GLY A 302 -1.73 28.06 56.80
CA GLY A 302 -2.15 26.88 56.03
C GLY A 302 -3.44 26.22 56.55
N TYR A 303 -3.75 26.39 57.83
CA TYR A 303 -4.91 25.78 58.50
C TYR A 303 -5.74 26.86 59.17
N ASP A 304 -7.06 26.65 59.25
CA ASP A 304 -7.96 27.56 59.97
C ASP A 304 -7.84 27.41 61.50
N ASP A 305 -8.39 28.37 62.23
CA ASP A 305 -8.31 28.42 63.70
C ASP A 305 -8.91 27.17 64.37
N GLU A 306 -9.92 26.55 63.74
CA GLU A 306 -10.55 25.33 64.24
C GLU A 306 -9.60 24.14 64.12
N ALA A 307 -8.99 23.94 62.95
CA ALA A 307 -7.99 22.90 62.73
C ALA A 307 -6.77 23.12 63.63
N LEU A 308 -6.28 24.36 63.74
CA LEU A 308 -5.19 24.71 64.65
C LEU A 308 -5.57 24.43 66.11
N SER A 309 -6.81 24.71 66.54
CA SER A 309 -7.27 24.46 67.92
C SER A 309 -7.15 22.99 68.35
N LYS A 310 -7.33 22.07 67.38
CA LYS A 310 -7.25 20.61 67.57
C LYS A 310 -5.80 20.08 67.54
N MET A 311 -4.85 20.90 67.07
CA MET A 311 -3.43 20.55 67.01
C MET A 311 -2.71 20.87 68.33
N SER A 312 -1.72 20.03 68.69
CA SER A 312 -0.81 20.34 69.79
C SER A 312 0.03 21.59 69.46
N VAL A 313 0.53 22.29 70.48
CA VAL A 313 1.43 23.46 70.29
C VAL A 313 2.66 23.11 69.42
N GLN A 314 3.08 21.85 69.48
CA GLN A 314 4.22 21.33 68.73
C GLN A 314 3.88 21.08 67.26
N ASP A 315 2.69 20.51 66.99
CA ASP A 315 2.18 20.31 65.63
C ASP A 315 1.93 21.64 64.92
N ARG A 316 1.44 22.67 65.63
CA ARG A 316 1.27 24.02 65.07
C ARG A 316 2.59 24.64 64.61
N LYS A 317 3.67 24.46 65.38
CA LYS A 317 5.01 24.92 65.00
C LYS A 317 5.58 24.15 63.81
N LEU A 318 5.28 22.85 63.71
CA LEU A 318 5.69 22.02 62.57
C LEU A 318 4.92 22.40 61.29
N SER A 319 3.63 22.73 61.39
CA SER A 319 2.81 23.10 60.22
C SER A 319 3.20 24.42 59.56
N ASP A 320 3.68 25.41 60.33
CA ASP A 320 3.98 26.79 59.87
C ASP A 320 5.18 26.90 58.90
N GLY A 321 6.01 25.85 58.84
CA GLY A 321 7.14 25.76 57.90
C GLY A 321 6.95 24.76 56.77
N LYS A 322 5.82 24.03 56.73
CA LYS A 322 5.64 22.83 55.89
C LYS A 322 4.44 22.87 54.97
N THR A 323 3.62 23.90 55.08
CA THR A 323 2.56 24.15 54.12
C THR A 323 2.48 25.62 53.77
N PHE A 324 2.06 25.94 52.56
CA PHE A 324 1.90 27.31 52.10
C PHE A 324 0.74 27.43 51.09
N TRP A 325 0.24 28.65 50.89
CA TRP A 325 -0.74 28.95 49.85
C TRP A 325 -0.05 29.45 48.57
N PHE A 326 -0.53 28.95 47.43
CA PHE A 326 -0.02 29.26 46.09
C PHE A 326 -1.14 29.83 45.23
N GLU A 327 -0.88 30.80 44.37
CA GLU A 327 -1.90 31.36 43.45
C GLU A 327 -1.91 30.61 42.11
N MET A 328 -3.06 30.54 41.42
CA MET A 328 -3.20 29.85 40.12
C MET A 328 -2.21 30.32 39.05
N ASP A 329 -2.00 31.63 38.92
CA ASP A 329 -1.13 32.17 37.87
C ASP A 329 0.33 31.79 38.13
N ASP A 330 0.77 31.84 39.39
CA ASP A 330 2.08 31.34 39.81
C ASP A 330 2.18 29.82 39.56
N PHE A 331 1.10 29.08 39.85
CA PHE A 331 1.05 27.63 39.66
C PHE A 331 1.24 27.25 38.19
N LEU A 332 0.52 27.89 37.26
CA LEU A 332 0.65 27.62 35.82
C LEU A 332 1.99 28.10 35.22
N SER A 333 2.67 29.01 35.91
CA SER A 333 4.02 29.48 35.53
C SER A 333 5.11 28.47 35.94
N LEU A 334 5.01 27.92 37.15
CA LEU A 334 6.05 27.12 37.80
C LEU A 334 5.83 25.60 37.71
N PHE A 335 4.59 25.13 37.63
CA PHE A 335 4.29 23.69 37.59
C PHE A 335 3.99 23.23 36.17
N ARG A 336 4.42 22.00 35.84
CA ARG A 336 4.14 21.39 34.52
C ARG A 336 3.33 20.10 34.59
N PHE A 337 3.31 19.45 35.74
CA PHE A 337 2.61 18.18 35.90
C PHE A 337 1.72 18.21 37.13
N ILE A 338 0.48 17.76 36.97
CA ILE A 338 -0.43 17.39 38.04
C ILE A 338 -0.57 15.88 37.99
N TYR A 339 -0.26 15.22 39.10
CA TYR A 339 -0.51 13.81 39.30
C TYR A 339 -1.83 13.66 40.05
N LEU A 340 -2.80 12.99 39.44
CA LEU A 340 -4.12 12.76 40.02
C LEU A 340 -4.25 11.28 40.37
N GLY A 341 -4.57 10.92 41.61
CA GLY A 341 -4.98 9.57 41.99
C GLY A 341 -6.47 9.51 42.23
N GLU A 342 -7.22 8.77 41.41
CA GLU A 342 -8.69 8.62 41.49
C GLU A 342 -9.12 7.68 42.63
N PHE A 343 -8.66 7.96 43.83
CA PHE A 343 -9.00 7.18 45.01
C PHE A 343 -10.48 7.35 45.38
N ARG A 344 -11.17 6.23 45.63
CA ARG A 344 -12.59 6.21 46.02
C ARG A 344 -12.74 5.46 47.33
N ASP A 345 -12.93 6.21 48.42
CA ASP A 345 -13.05 5.64 49.76
C ASP A 345 -14.34 4.83 49.91
N GLY A 346 -14.24 3.60 50.40
CA GLY A 346 -15.38 2.71 50.71
C GLY A 346 -16.09 2.07 49.51
N TRP A 347 -15.51 2.11 48.30
CA TRP A 347 -16.08 1.42 47.13
C TRP A 347 -15.58 -0.02 47.02
N ASN A 348 -16.47 -0.96 46.69
CA ASN A 348 -16.12 -2.33 46.35
C ASN A 348 -15.51 -2.39 44.95
N GLU A 349 -14.54 -3.28 44.73
CA GLU A 349 -13.88 -3.46 43.43
C GLU A 349 -13.91 -4.91 42.95
N THR A 350 -14.01 -5.11 41.63
CA THR A 350 -13.77 -6.38 40.96
C THR A 350 -12.75 -6.14 39.85
N ARG A 351 -11.69 -6.95 39.82
CA ARG A 351 -10.59 -6.81 38.85
C ARG A 351 -10.51 -8.02 37.93
N ILE A 352 -10.26 -7.75 36.66
CA ILE A 352 -10.22 -8.76 35.61
C ILE A 352 -9.04 -8.48 34.69
N VAL A 353 -8.25 -9.50 34.39
CA VAL A 353 -7.16 -9.44 33.40
C VAL A 353 -7.66 -10.08 32.11
N GLN A 354 -7.52 -9.37 31.00
CA GLN A 354 -7.85 -9.84 29.67
C GLN A 354 -6.62 -9.80 28.76
N ASP A 355 -6.08 -10.98 28.48
CA ASP A 355 -4.96 -11.20 27.58
C ASP A 355 -5.44 -11.29 26.13
N ILE A 356 -4.88 -10.45 25.25
CA ILE A 356 -5.25 -10.36 23.84
C ILE A 356 -4.05 -10.74 22.97
N ARG A 357 -4.10 -11.94 22.36
CA ARG A 357 -3.10 -12.37 21.37
C ARG A 357 -3.67 -12.36 19.96
N ARG A 358 -2.89 -11.80 19.02
CA ARG A 358 -3.38 -11.55 17.66
C ARG A 358 -3.26 -12.80 16.79
N TYR A 359 -4.42 -13.31 16.36
CA TYR A 359 -4.59 -14.23 15.23
C TYR A 359 -5.52 -13.58 14.21
N ALA A 360 -5.40 -13.96 12.94
CA ALA A 360 -6.18 -13.46 11.81
C ALA A 360 -7.66 -13.90 11.86
N THR A 361 -8.41 -13.46 12.87
CA THR A 361 -9.88 -13.62 12.93
C THR A 361 -10.53 -12.27 13.27
N ASP A 362 -11.76 -12.06 12.78
CA ASP A 362 -12.51 -10.79 12.82
C ASP A 362 -13.32 -10.57 14.13
N ASP A 363 -13.29 -11.53 15.05
CA ASP A 363 -14.02 -11.46 16.32
C ASP A 363 -13.17 -10.83 17.44
N THR A 364 -13.86 -10.08 18.30
CA THR A 364 -13.35 -9.45 19.52
C THR A 364 -14.22 -9.80 20.73
N GLN A 365 -13.75 -9.52 21.93
CA GLN A 365 -14.56 -9.61 23.14
C GLN A 365 -14.97 -8.23 23.65
N ILE A 366 -16.21 -8.13 24.11
CA ILE A 366 -16.74 -6.97 24.84
C ILE A 366 -17.29 -7.43 26.18
N LEU A 367 -17.32 -6.51 27.15
CA LEU A 367 -17.80 -6.78 28.49
C LEU A 367 -19.32 -6.62 28.53
N ARG A 368 -20.04 -7.61 29.07
CA ARG A 368 -21.48 -7.57 29.33
C ARG A 368 -21.73 -7.44 30.82
N LEU A 369 -22.58 -6.50 31.19
CA LEU A 369 -23.03 -6.23 32.55
C LEU A 369 -24.54 -6.52 32.64
N ASN A 370 -24.95 -7.42 33.53
CA ASN A 370 -26.36 -7.61 33.85
C ASN A 370 -26.64 -7.01 35.23
N ILE A 371 -27.35 -5.88 35.23
CA ILE A 371 -27.68 -5.09 36.41
C ILE A 371 -29.02 -5.55 36.96
N ARG A 372 -29.04 -6.09 38.19
CA ARG A 372 -30.26 -6.59 38.85
C ARG A 372 -31.01 -5.49 39.61
N LYS A 373 -30.27 -4.53 40.15
CA LYS A 373 -30.77 -3.37 40.90
C LYS A 373 -29.99 -2.15 40.46
N SER A 374 -30.65 -0.99 40.45
CA SER A 374 -29.99 0.28 40.09
C SER A 374 -28.73 0.46 40.94
N CYS A 375 -27.59 0.66 40.27
CA CYS A 375 -26.31 0.82 40.95
C CYS A 375 -25.43 1.84 40.25
N LYS A 376 -24.63 2.54 41.06
CA LYS A 376 -23.59 3.45 40.58
C LYS A 376 -22.33 2.64 40.29
N LEU A 377 -21.70 2.89 39.14
CA LEU A 377 -20.53 2.18 38.67
C LEU A 377 -19.44 3.14 38.17
N VAL A 378 -18.22 2.64 38.22
CA VAL A 378 -17.07 3.14 37.45
C VAL A 378 -16.39 1.94 36.79
N VAL A 379 -16.05 2.07 35.52
CA VAL A 379 -15.29 1.07 34.77
C VAL A 379 -13.97 1.70 34.32
N GLU A 380 -12.89 1.05 34.68
CA GLU A 380 -11.53 1.49 34.45
C GLU A 380 -10.79 0.40 33.66
N VAL A 381 -9.99 0.79 32.66
CA VAL A 381 -9.19 -0.14 31.86
C VAL A 381 -7.78 0.41 31.74
N VAL A 382 -6.78 -0.37 32.17
CA VAL A 382 -5.36 -0.08 31.95
C VAL A 382 -4.83 -1.04 30.89
N THR A 383 -4.25 -0.52 29.82
CA THR A 383 -3.71 -1.34 28.72
C THR A 383 -2.20 -1.38 28.79
N ARG A 384 -1.66 -2.60 28.93
CA ARG A 384 -0.22 -2.86 28.92
C ARG A 384 0.20 -3.47 27.59
N ARG A 385 1.28 -2.93 27.01
CA ARG A 385 1.93 -3.50 25.83
C ARG A 385 3.20 -4.24 26.27
N ARG A 386 3.50 -5.37 25.63
CA ARG A 386 4.74 -6.12 25.91
C ARG A 386 6.03 -5.40 25.46
N LYS A 387 5.94 -4.34 24.64
CA LYS A 387 7.08 -3.55 24.13
C LYS A 387 6.79 -2.03 24.16
N GLY A 388 6.99 -1.42 25.34
CA GLY A 388 6.97 0.04 25.53
C GLY A 388 5.58 0.67 25.74
N TRP A 389 5.57 1.92 26.21
CA TRP A 389 4.37 2.69 26.54
C TRP A 389 4.18 3.83 25.52
N HIS A 390 3.00 3.91 24.89
CA HIS A 390 2.62 5.05 24.05
C HIS A 390 1.17 5.43 24.32
N ASN A 391 0.85 6.72 24.25
CA ASN A 391 -0.51 7.20 24.41
C ASN A 391 -1.37 6.80 23.21
N HIS A 392 -2.62 6.43 23.47
CA HIS A 392 -3.59 6.02 22.48
C HIS A 392 -4.91 6.76 22.69
N ASN A 393 -5.69 6.96 21.63
CA ASN A 393 -7.06 7.43 21.84
C ASN A 393 -7.92 6.25 22.27
N LEU A 394 -8.34 6.28 23.53
CA LEU A 394 -9.16 5.25 24.15
C LEU A 394 -10.60 5.73 24.23
N PHE A 395 -11.54 4.85 23.94
CA PHE A 395 -12.97 5.03 24.11
C PHE A 395 -13.52 3.93 25.00
N LEU A 396 -14.40 4.30 25.92
CA LEU A 396 -15.15 3.37 26.74
C LEU A 396 -16.63 3.73 26.65
N ASN A 397 -17.36 2.93 25.86
CA ASN A 397 -18.72 3.21 25.46
C ASN A 397 -19.65 2.17 26.08
N ILE A 398 -20.66 2.62 26.83
CA ILE A 398 -21.64 1.75 27.47
C ILE A 398 -22.95 1.82 26.68
N HIS A 399 -23.38 0.68 26.16
CA HIS A 399 -24.61 0.53 25.40
C HIS A 399 -25.63 -0.28 26.18
N ARG A 400 -26.91 0.10 26.10
CA ARG A 400 -28.00 -0.77 26.55
C ARG A 400 -28.20 -1.90 25.53
N ALA A 401 -28.40 -3.12 25.99
CA ALA A 401 -28.68 -4.25 25.11
C ALA A 401 -30.02 -4.07 24.40
N THR A 402 -30.07 -4.41 23.12
CA THR A 402 -31.29 -4.56 22.34
C THR A 402 -32.00 -5.89 22.68
N PRO A 403 -33.28 -6.08 22.26
CA PRO A 403 -33.99 -7.35 22.48
C PRO A 403 -33.29 -8.59 21.89
N ASP A 404 -32.49 -8.42 20.83
CA ASP A 404 -31.65 -9.45 20.20
C ASP A 404 -30.25 -9.58 20.83
N ASN A 405 -30.05 -8.97 22.01
CA ASN A 405 -28.82 -9.06 22.81
C ASN A 405 -27.57 -8.52 22.09
N GLN A 406 -27.73 -7.39 21.39
CA GLN A 406 -26.64 -6.65 20.75
C GLN A 406 -26.47 -5.26 21.40
N PRO A 407 -25.31 -4.60 21.26
CA PRO A 407 -25.15 -3.21 21.68
C PRO A 407 -26.13 -2.30 20.92
N GLY A 408 -27.07 -1.69 21.66
CA GLY A 408 -28.07 -0.75 21.17
C GLY A 408 -27.72 0.68 21.49
N GLU A 409 -28.62 1.37 22.21
CA GLU A 409 -28.48 2.78 22.57
C GLU A 409 -27.20 3.04 23.39
N LEU A 410 -26.38 3.99 22.94
CA LEU A 410 -25.23 4.50 23.69
C LEU A 410 -25.71 5.31 24.91
N ILE A 411 -25.50 4.80 26.12
CA ILE A 411 -25.95 5.41 27.38
C ILE A 411 -24.87 6.33 27.96
N HIS A 412 -23.60 5.91 27.88
CA HIS A 412 -22.47 6.64 28.45
C HIS A 412 -21.22 6.45 27.59
N THR A 413 -20.37 7.48 27.52
CA THR A 413 -19.12 7.45 26.76
C THR A 413 -18.03 8.16 27.55
N ALA A 414 -16.81 7.64 27.49
CA ALA A 414 -15.61 8.29 27.96
C ALA A 414 -14.51 8.21 26.89
N HIS A 415 -13.65 9.21 26.85
CA HIS A 415 -12.47 9.24 25.99
C HIS A 415 -11.27 9.81 26.72
N GLN A 416 -10.09 9.24 26.46
CA GLN A 416 -8.79 9.68 26.99
C GLN A 416 -7.68 9.44 25.97
N TYR A 417 -6.68 10.32 25.92
CA TYR A 417 -5.46 10.11 25.13
C TYR A 417 -4.31 9.65 26.03
N GLU A 418 -4.34 8.38 26.43
CA GLU A 418 -3.41 7.80 27.41
C GLU A 418 -3.34 6.26 27.22
N PHE A 419 -2.62 5.55 28.08
CA PHE A 419 -2.58 4.07 28.08
C PHE A 419 -3.66 3.46 29.01
N GLN A 420 -4.45 4.30 29.68
CA GLN A 420 -5.55 3.90 30.54
C GLN A 420 -6.77 4.80 30.36
N ILE A 421 -7.95 4.30 30.71
CA ILE A 421 -9.20 5.04 30.64
C ILE A 421 -10.08 4.73 31.85
N SER A 422 -10.79 5.74 32.33
CA SER A 422 -11.85 5.63 33.33
C SER A 422 -13.14 6.23 32.77
N SER A 423 -14.26 5.52 32.96
CA SER A 423 -15.59 5.98 32.57
C SER A 423 -16.02 7.25 33.29
N GLY A 424 -15.45 7.54 34.45
CA GLY A 424 -16.10 8.38 35.46
C GLY A 424 -17.34 7.71 36.07
N GLU A 425 -18.00 8.36 37.02
CA GLU A 425 -19.20 7.81 37.67
C GLU A 425 -20.41 7.87 36.73
N PHE A 426 -21.12 6.74 36.61
CA PHE A 426 -22.42 6.67 35.95
C PHE A 426 -23.35 5.72 36.71
N THR A 427 -24.66 5.86 36.51
CA THR A 427 -25.68 5.02 37.15
C THR A 427 -26.39 4.20 36.08
N LEU A 428 -26.56 2.90 36.32
CA LEU A 428 -27.33 2.01 35.45
C LEU A 428 -28.57 1.52 36.17
N GLU A 429 -29.69 1.55 35.45
CA GLU A 429 -30.95 0.93 35.89
C GLU A 429 -30.92 -0.59 35.64
N PRO A 430 -31.86 -1.37 36.21
CA PRO A 430 -31.94 -2.80 35.94
C PRO A 430 -32.03 -3.13 34.44
N GLY A 431 -31.15 -4.02 33.97
CA GLY A 431 -31.07 -4.40 32.55
C GLY A 431 -29.70 -4.96 32.15
N THR A 432 -29.58 -5.31 30.87
CA THR A 432 -28.32 -5.78 30.27
C THR A 432 -27.64 -4.66 29.49
N TYR A 433 -26.35 -4.52 29.68
CA TYR A 433 -25.51 -3.49 29.08
C TYR A 433 -24.23 -4.09 28.51
N PHE A 434 -23.68 -3.46 27.49
CA PHE A 434 -22.39 -3.79 26.89
C PHE A 434 -21.42 -2.64 27.07
N VAL A 435 -20.25 -2.92 27.64
CA VAL A 435 -19.13 -1.99 27.72
C VAL A 435 -18.16 -2.33 26.61
N VAL A 436 -18.06 -1.43 25.65
CA VAL A 436 -17.24 -1.53 24.46
C VAL A 436 -16.00 -0.66 24.65
N TYR A 437 -14.86 -1.32 24.75
CA TYR A 437 -13.55 -0.67 24.82
C TYR A 437 -12.94 -0.59 23.42
N ALA A 438 -12.66 0.62 22.95
CA ALA A 438 -11.98 0.85 21.67
C ALA A 438 -10.66 1.60 21.92
N SER A 439 -9.56 1.10 21.37
CA SER A 439 -8.27 1.79 21.37
C SER A 439 -7.93 2.19 19.94
N PHE A 440 -7.17 3.26 19.72
CA PHE A 440 -6.68 3.69 18.42
C PHE A 440 -5.14 3.77 18.49
N GLY A 441 -4.44 2.70 18.06
CA GLY A 441 -2.99 2.51 18.24
C GLY A 441 -2.43 1.24 17.58
N HIS A 442 -1.10 1.00 17.65
CA HIS A 442 -0.46 -0.21 17.09
C HIS A 442 -0.71 -1.45 17.98
N TYR A 443 -1.35 -2.48 17.42
CA TYR A 443 -1.71 -3.71 18.14
C TYR A 443 -0.76 -4.87 17.84
N ASP A 444 0.18 -5.12 18.74
CA ASP A 444 0.82 -6.43 18.90
C ASP A 444 0.86 -6.75 20.39
N ASP A 445 0.22 -7.85 20.80
CA ASP A 445 0.10 -8.41 22.15
C ASP A 445 -0.19 -7.39 23.28
N MET A 446 -1.47 -7.29 23.65
CA MET A 446 -1.95 -6.40 24.72
C MET A 446 -2.54 -7.18 25.89
N GLU A 447 -2.38 -6.64 27.08
CA GLU A 447 -3.06 -7.07 28.29
C GLU A 447 -3.93 -5.91 28.80
N ASN A 448 -5.25 -6.12 28.84
CA ASN A 448 -6.20 -5.15 29.38
C ASN A 448 -6.55 -5.53 30.82
N ASN A 449 -6.27 -4.63 31.75
CA ASN A 449 -6.59 -4.79 33.17
C ASN A 449 -7.84 -3.95 33.49
N TRP A 450 -8.96 -4.63 33.68
CA TRP A 450 -10.26 -4.03 33.97
C TRP A 450 -10.47 -3.93 35.47
N CYS A 451 -10.95 -2.78 35.94
CA CYS A 451 -11.41 -2.58 37.31
C CYS A 451 -12.83 -2.00 37.29
N ILE A 452 -13.77 -2.69 37.93
CA ILE A 452 -15.17 -2.27 38.03
C ILE A 452 -15.42 -1.96 39.50
N ARG A 453 -15.83 -0.73 39.80
CA ARG A 453 -16.05 -0.25 41.17
C ARG A 453 -17.50 0.14 41.39
N SER A 454 -18.02 -0.11 42.60
CA SER A 454 -19.34 0.35 43.03
C SER A 454 -19.39 0.66 44.53
N PRO A 455 -20.12 1.70 44.99
CA PRO A 455 -20.36 1.93 46.41
C PRO A 455 -21.32 0.88 47.01
N SER A 456 -22.10 0.20 46.17
CA SER A 456 -22.95 -0.94 46.53
C SER A 456 -22.23 -2.27 46.29
N CYS A 457 -22.71 -3.35 46.92
CA CYS A 457 -22.16 -4.68 46.68
C CYS A 457 -22.32 -5.09 45.19
N LEU A 458 -21.22 -5.54 44.58
CA LEU A 458 -21.16 -5.94 43.18
C LEU A 458 -21.91 -7.25 42.88
N GLU A 459 -22.43 -7.97 43.89
CA GLU A 459 -23.32 -9.13 43.71
C GLU A 459 -24.59 -8.82 42.88
N ASN A 460 -24.99 -7.55 42.79
CA ASN A 460 -26.11 -7.10 41.96
C ASN A 460 -25.73 -6.85 40.48
N CYS A 461 -24.45 -7.01 40.12
CA CYS A 461 -23.91 -6.80 38.79
C CYS A 461 -23.22 -8.10 38.33
N GLN A 462 -23.85 -8.85 37.43
CA GLN A 462 -23.21 -10.00 36.82
C GLN A 462 -22.34 -9.55 35.64
N ILE A 463 -21.06 -9.94 35.66
CA ILE A 463 -20.04 -9.50 34.72
C ILE A 463 -19.57 -10.70 33.89
N GLU A 464 -19.52 -10.57 32.57
CA GLU A 464 -19.00 -11.59 31.67
C GLU A 464 -18.47 -11.00 30.36
N PHE A 465 -17.56 -11.70 29.68
CA PHE A 465 -17.10 -11.31 28.35
C PHE A 465 -17.83 -12.12 27.28
N VAL A 466 -18.27 -11.44 26.22
CA VAL A 466 -18.93 -12.08 25.07
C VAL A 466 -18.14 -11.82 23.79
N ASN A 467 -18.10 -12.81 22.91
CA ASN A 467 -17.51 -12.67 21.58
C ASN A 467 -18.49 -11.93 20.65
N CYS A 468 -17.98 -10.98 19.89
CA CYS A 468 -18.72 -10.26 18.86
C CYS A 468 -17.80 -9.89 17.69
N PRO A 469 -18.33 -9.64 16.48
CA PRO A 469 -17.53 -9.12 15.39
C PRO A 469 -16.90 -7.77 15.75
N TYR A 470 -15.66 -7.50 15.32
CA TYR A 470 -14.97 -6.22 15.58
C TYR A 470 -15.74 -5.00 15.04
N SER A 471 -16.61 -5.20 14.05
CA SER A 471 -17.52 -4.16 13.55
C SER A 471 -18.37 -3.53 14.65
N THR A 472 -18.64 -4.27 15.73
CA THR A 472 -19.37 -3.80 16.91
C THR A 472 -18.64 -2.65 17.60
N VAL A 473 -17.30 -2.75 17.71
CA VAL A 473 -16.46 -1.68 18.27
C VAL A 473 -16.51 -0.43 17.40
N LEU A 474 -16.46 -0.60 16.08
CA LEU A 474 -16.56 0.52 15.15
C LEU A 474 -17.91 1.22 15.23
N ARG A 475 -19.01 0.46 15.19
CA ARG A 475 -20.37 1.02 15.33
C ARG A 475 -20.51 1.76 16.66
N SER A 476 -20.01 1.18 17.75
CA SER A 476 -20.02 1.83 19.06
C SER A 476 -19.32 3.19 19.05
N VAL A 477 -18.16 3.31 18.40
CA VAL A 477 -17.49 4.61 18.25
C VAL A 477 -18.26 5.54 17.31
N GLN A 478 -18.83 5.05 16.21
CA GLN A 478 -19.68 5.86 15.31
C GLN A 478 -20.90 6.45 16.02
N GLU A 479 -21.53 5.71 16.94
CA GLU A 479 -22.64 6.22 17.77
C GLU A 479 -22.24 7.43 18.63
N VAL A 480 -20.97 7.55 19.04
CA VAL A 480 -20.46 8.75 19.72
C VAL A 480 -20.59 9.97 18.80
N PHE A 481 -20.25 9.84 17.52
CA PHE A 481 -20.40 10.92 16.54
C PHE A 481 -21.87 11.26 16.26
N PHE A 482 -22.76 10.26 16.21
CA PHE A 482 -24.19 10.54 15.98
C PHE A 482 -24.85 11.21 17.19
N LYS A 483 -24.50 10.78 18.40
CA LYS A 483 -25.14 11.27 19.63
C LYS A 483 -24.55 12.59 20.12
N TYR A 484 -23.23 12.77 20.01
CA TYR A 484 -22.51 13.91 20.59
C TYR A 484 -21.73 14.75 19.56
N GLY A 485 -21.60 14.29 18.33
CA GLY A 485 -20.89 15.03 17.27
C GLY A 485 -21.75 16.12 16.63
N LYS A 486 -21.08 17.13 16.06
CA LYS A 486 -21.71 18.15 15.22
C LYS A 486 -21.74 17.66 13.76
N ALA A 487 -22.93 17.50 13.20
CA ALA A 487 -23.10 17.15 11.80
C ALA A 487 -23.21 18.40 10.90
N GLU A 488 -22.53 18.37 9.75
CA GLU A 488 -22.58 19.41 8.73
C GLU A 488 -22.83 18.79 7.36
N LYS A 489 -23.80 19.33 6.61
CA LYS A 489 -24.15 18.86 5.26
C LYS A 489 -23.48 19.75 4.24
N LEU A 490 -22.70 19.14 3.35
CA LEU A 490 -22.00 19.77 2.25
C LEU A 490 -22.60 19.29 0.92
N GLU A 491 -22.41 20.04 -0.16
CA GLU A 491 -22.82 19.66 -1.53
C GLU A 491 -24.28 19.21 -1.64
N ASN A 492 -25.23 20.06 -1.24
CA ASN A 492 -26.66 19.74 -1.23
C ASN A 492 -27.00 18.45 -0.45
N GLY A 493 -26.17 18.09 0.53
CA GLY A 493 -26.33 16.90 1.35
C GLY A 493 -25.74 15.62 0.74
N LYS A 494 -24.93 15.69 -0.32
CA LYS A 494 -24.21 14.53 -0.87
C LYS A 494 -22.95 14.16 -0.08
N VAL A 495 -22.48 15.06 0.78
CA VAL A 495 -21.42 14.78 1.75
C VAL A 495 -21.90 15.23 3.12
N ILE A 496 -21.72 14.41 4.14
CA ILE A 496 -22.02 14.78 5.53
C ILE A 496 -20.76 14.59 6.36
N THR A 497 -20.34 15.60 7.10
CA THR A 497 -19.22 15.49 8.04
C THR A 497 -19.75 15.54 9.47
N TYR A 498 -19.15 14.75 10.35
CA TYR A 498 -19.44 14.68 11.77
C TYR A 498 -18.16 14.98 12.53
N THR A 499 -18.14 16.09 13.25
CA THR A 499 -16.98 16.50 14.02
C THR A 499 -17.28 16.34 15.50
N TRP A 500 -16.43 15.61 16.21
CA TRP A 500 -16.55 15.37 17.65
C TRP A 500 -15.25 15.74 18.35
N TYR A 501 -15.36 16.41 19.50
CA TYR A 501 -14.23 16.92 20.27
C TYR A 501 -14.27 16.39 21.70
N SER A 502 -13.08 16.08 22.23
CA SER A 502 -12.80 15.81 23.63
C SER A 502 -11.88 16.90 24.20
N ARG A 503 -11.41 16.74 25.44
CA ARG A 503 -10.47 17.68 26.08
C ARG A 503 -9.05 17.65 25.52
N GLN A 504 -8.67 16.58 24.82
CA GLN A 504 -7.30 16.33 24.34
C GLN A 504 -7.24 15.88 22.87
N ALA A 505 -8.38 15.70 22.20
CA ALA A 505 -8.46 15.18 20.85
C ALA A 505 -9.71 15.65 20.11
N GLY A 506 -9.63 15.74 18.78
CA GLY A 506 -10.79 15.95 17.91
C GLY A 506 -10.78 14.95 16.75
N PHE A 507 -11.97 14.54 16.31
CA PHE A 507 -12.18 13.53 15.29
C PHE A 507 -13.18 14.02 14.23
N VAL A 508 -12.98 13.60 12.97
CA VAL A 508 -13.91 13.83 11.86
C VAL A 508 -14.31 12.53 11.21
N MET A 509 -15.60 12.26 11.18
CA MET A 509 -16.23 11.23 10.37
C MET A 509 -16.94 11.84 9.17
N MET A 510 -17.00 11.12 8.06
CA MET A 510 -17.57 11.59 6.82
C MET A 510 -18.40 10.50 6.14
N ASP A 511 -19.57 10.88 5.67
CA ASP A 511 -20.42 10.12 4.76
C ASP A 511 -20.26 10.69 3.35
N ASN A 512 -19.88 9.81 2.42
CA ASN A 512 -19.95 10.09 1.00
C ASN A 512 -21.21 9.43 0.43
N LEU A 513 -22.21 10.24 0.08
CA LEU A 513 -23.49 9.81 -0.49
C LEU A 513 -23.55 10.00 -2.02
N TRP A 514 -22.40 10.25 -2.66
CA TRP A 514 -22.29 10.14 -4.10
C TRP A 514 -22.39 8.67 -4.53
N GLU A 515 -23.08 8.43 -5.64
CA GLU A 515 -23.20 7.08 -6.20
C GLU A 515 -21.91 6.63 -6.92
N LYS A 516 -21.12 7.59 -7.43
CA LYS A 516 -19.99 7.30 -8.33
C LYS A 516 -18.70 8.07 -8.01
N GLU A 517 -18.79 9.16 -7.25
CA GLU A 517 -17.63 10.03 -7.01
C GLU A 517 -16.91 9.70 -5.71
N PHE A 518 -15.58 9.60 -5.79
CA PHE A 518 -14.74 9.59 -4.61
C PHE A 518 -14.59 11.01 -4.11
N VAL A 519 -14.62 11.18 -2.79
CA VAL A 519 -14.45 12.50 -2.17
C VAL A 519 -13.21 12.47 -1.29
N ARG A 520 -12.33 13.45 -1.47
CA ARG A 520 -11.16 13.63 -0.62
C ARG A 520 -11.37 14.81 0.31
N PHE A 521 -11.07 14.62 1.59
CA PHE A 521 -11.14 15.67 2.60
C PHE A 521 -9.75 16.26 2.86
N LYS A 522 -9.67 17.60 2.92
CA LYS A 522 -8.50 18.34 3.39
C LYS A 522 -8.91 19.20 4.59
N GLY A 523 -8.28 18.92 5.73
CA GLY A 523 -8.53 19.62 6.99
C GLY A 523 -7.32 20.44 7.44
N TYR A 524 -7.60 21.50 8.21
CA TYR A 524 -6.59 22.27 8.92
C TYR A 524 -6.94 22.31 10.40
N ILE A 525 -5.90 22.35 11.24
CA ILE A 525 -6.07 22.51 12.68
C ILE A 525 -5.78 23.98 13.01
N THR A 526 -6.79 24.74 13.43
CA THR A 526 -6.65 26.16 13.78
C THR A 526 -6.53 26.36 15.29
N HIS A 527 -5.60 27.20 15.73
CA HIS A 527 -5.37 27.56 17.14
C HIS A 527 -5.71 29.03 17.40
N ASN A 528 -6.25 29.35 18.60
CA ASN A 528 -6.78 30.68 18.93
C ASN A 528 -5.73 31.71 19.43
N ARG A 529 -4.41 31.39 19.45
CA ARG A 529 -3.36 32.36 19.81
C ARG A 529 -2.14 32.32 18.89
N LEU A 530 -1.54 33.50 18.69
CA LEU A 530 -0.33 33.82 17.92
C LEU A 530 0.95 33.15 18.47
N ILE A 531 1.03 31.82 18.48
CA ILE A 531 2.29 31.09 18.72
C ILE A 531 2.52 30.11 17.58
N THR A 532 3.09 30.63 16.49
CA THR A 532 3.79 29.86 15.47
C THR A 532 5.16 29.47 16.02
N LYS A 533 5.44 28.17 16.21
CA LYS A 533 6.68 27.53 15.68
C LYS A 533 6.95 26.04 15.98
N LYS A 534 6.20 25.29 16.81
CA LYS A 534 6.61 23.89 17.13
C LYS A 534 5.49 22.84 17.32
N LEU A 535 4.31 23.04 16.73
CA LEU A 535 3.35 21.95 16.50
C LEU A 535 3.12 21.87 15.00
N GLY A 536 3.34 20.70 14.39
CA GLY A 536 3.23 20.45 12.96
C GLY A 536 1.78 20.53 12.43
N CYS A 537 1.11 21.66 12.62
CA CYS A 537 -0.24 21.92 12.15
C CYS A 537 -0.22 22.30 10.65
N GLY A 538 0.25 21.38 9.81
CA GLY A 538 0.09 21.45 8.36
C GLY A 538 -1.29 20.92 7.92
N PRO A 539 -1.71 21.19 6.67
CA PRO A 539 -2.88 20.53 6.10
C PRO A 539 -2.72 19.01 6.14
N PHE A 540 -3.72 18.31 6.66
CA PHE A 540 -3.78 16.86 6.50
C PHE A 540 -4.77 16.51 5.39
N LEU A 541 -4.31 15.70 4.44
CA LEU A 541 -5.15 15.12 3.39
C LEU A 541 -5.56 13.72 3.81
N SER A 542 -6.87 13.50 3.83
CA SER A 542 -7.42 12.15 3.96
C SER A 542 -7.20 11.34 2.68
N TRP A 543 -7.26 10.02 2.83
CA TRP A 543 -7.43 9.13 1.68
C TRP A 543 -8.81 9.32 1.04
N PRO A 544 -8.97 9.04 -0.26
CA PRO A 544 -10.27 9.17 -0.92
C PRO A 544 -11.33 8.32 -0.23
N VAL A 545 -12.45 8.93 0.18
CA VAL A 545 -13.64 8.28 0.71
C VAL A 545 -14.47 7.77 -0.47
N PRO A 546 -14.67 6.45 -0.61
CA PRO A 546 -15.42 5.89 -1.73
C PRO A 546 -16.88 6.34 -1.79
N PRO A 547 -17.52 6.26 -2.97
CA PRO A 547 -18.95 6.47 -3.12
C PRO A 547 -19.75 5.58 -2.15
N MET A 548 -20.90 6.05 -1.69
CA MET A 548 -21.83 5.32 -0.80
C MET A 548 -21.16 4.70 0.43
N SER A 549 -20.22 5.41 1.07
CA SER A 549 -19.45 4.88 2.21
C SER A 549 -19.26 5.90 3.33
N ARG A 550 -18.93 5.40 4.54
CA ARG A 550 -18.71 6.18 5.76
C ARG A 550 -17.32 5.87 6.34
N GLN A 551 -16.54 6.90 6.66
CA GLN A 551 -15.20 6.74 7.24
C GLN A 551 -14.86 7.84 8.26
N ILE A 552 -14.11 7.52 9.31
CA ILE A 552 -13.41 8.56 10.11
C ILE A 552 -12.18 8.99 9.30
N VAL A 553 -12.20 10.21 8.80
CA VAL A 553 -11.25 10.73 7.80
C VAL A 553 -10.08 11.48 8.43
N GLY A 554 -10.13 11.75 9.73
CA GLY A 554 -9.00 12.29 10.48
C GLY A 554 -9.28 12.47 11.96
N PHE A 555 -8.18 12.63 12.71
CA PHE A 555 -8.20 13.00 14.12
C PHE A 555 -6.91 13.75 14.48
N TYR A 556 -6.93 14.47 15.59
CA TYR A 556 -5.73 15.01 16.25
C TYR A 556 -5.77 14.69 17.74
N SER A 557 -4.62 14.68 18.40
CA SER A 557 -4.49 14.52 19.85
C SER A 557 -3.33 15.37 20.38
N HIS A 558 -3.42 15.88 21.61
CA HIS A 558 -2.36 16.64 22.29
C HIS A 558 -2.25 16.28 23.78
N GLU A 559 -1.08 16.53 24.35
CA GLU A 559 -0.75 16.14 25.73
C GLU A 559 -1.18 17.19 26.78
N ILE A 560 -1.20 18.47 26.41
CA ILE A 560 -1.49 19.58 27.34
C ILE A 560 -2.98 19.64 27.68
N TYR A 561 -3.31 19.81 28.96
CA TYR A 561 -4.67 19.80 29.44
C TYR A 561 -5.47 21.05 29.03
N GLY A 562 -6.60 20.84 28.37
CA GLY A 562 -7.59 21.90 28.16
C GLY A 562 -7.09 23.10 27.34
N GLU A 563 -6.19 22.90 26.38
CA GLU A 563 -5.84 23.92 25.39
C GLU A 563 -7.10 24.48 24.69
N PRO A 564 -7.13 25.78 24.31
CA PRO A 564 -8.28 26.37 23.63
C PRO A 564 -8.57 25.62 22.31
N GLU A 565 -9.85 25.31 22.09
CA GLU A 565 -10.40 24.48 21.00
C GLU A 565 -9.59 24.57 19.70
N LEU A 566 -8.78 23.55 19.45
CA LEU A 566 -8.22 23.27 18.12
C LEU A 566 -9.37 22.82 17.22
N LYS A 567 -9.78 23.66 16.28
CA LYS A 567 -10.89 23.32 15.36
C LYS A 567 -10.34 22.68 14.11
N ILE A 568 -11.01 21.61 13.66
CA ILE A 568 -10.77 21.04 12.34
C ILE A 568 -11.61 21.85 11.35
N ASP A 569 -10.94 22.71 10.59
CA ASP A 569 -11.54 23.52 9.53
C ASP A 569 -11.52 22.77 8.19
N ILE A 570 -12.68 22.64 7.57
CA ILE A 570 -12.88 21.91 6.31
C ILE A 570 -12.77 22.92 5.17
N GLN A 571 -11.54 23.15 4.70
CA GLN A 571 -11.33 24.21 3.71
C GLN A 571 -11.64 23.80 2.27
N ASN A 572 -11.33 22.56 1.89
CA ASN A 572 -11.48 22.10 0.51
C ASN A 572 -11.75 20.59 0.45
N TRP A 573 -12.59 20.18 -0.49
CA TRP A 573 -12.75 18.80 -0.92
C TRP A 573 -12.57 18.75 -2.44
N THR A 574 -12.04 17.64 -2.96
CA THR A 574 -11.90 17.45 -4.40
C THR A 574 -12.39 16.07 -4.79
N ILE A 575 -13.10 16.01 -5.92
CA ILE A 575 -13.34 14.78 -6.67
C ILE A 575 -12.04 14.50 -7.42
N SER A 576 -11.26 13.53 -6.95
CA SER A 576 -9.96 13.21 -7.52
C SER A 576 -10.07 11.99 -8.41
N ILE A 577 -9.99 12.21 -9.73
CA ILE A 577 -9.66 11.17 -10.70
C ILE A 577 -8.68 11.81 -11.69
N SER A 578 -7.41 11.41 -11.67
CA SER A 578 -6.49 11.73 -12.76
C SER A 578 -6.94 10.95 -13.99
N LYS A 579 -7.66 11.62 -14.89
CA LYS A 579 -8.20 11.01 -16.11
C LYS A 579 -7.20 11.12 -17.27
N MET A 580 -7.42 10.35 -18.33
CA MET A 580 -6.66 10.42 -19.58
C MET A 580 -7.54 11.05 -20.65
N SER A 581 -7.01 12.00 -21.40
CA SER A 581 -7.63 12.50 -22.63
C SER A 581 -7.23 11.65 -23.83
N TYR A 582 -8.19 11.41 -24.72
CA TYR A 582 -8.03 10.70 -25.98
C TYR A 582 -8.46 11.64 -27.11
N SER A 583 -7.61 11.87 -28.10
CA SER A 583 -7.95 12.62 -29.30
C SER A 583 -7.70 11.79 -30.55
N ILE A 584 -8.63 11.82 -31.50
CA ILE A 584 -8.70 10.99 -32.70
C ILE A 584 -8.60 11.87 -33.94
N GLU A 585 -7.71 11.48 -34.87
CA GLU A 585 -7.45 12.15 -36.15
C GLU A 585 -7.53 11.12 -37.29
N PHE A 586 -8.37 11.36 -38.30
CA PHE A 586 -8.48 10.49 -39.49
C PHE A 586 -7.36 10.83 -40.49
N LEU A 587 -6.70 9.81 -41.02
CA LEU A 587 -5.62 9.97 -42.01
C LEU A 587 -6.17 9.85 -43.45
N PRO A 588 -5.46 10.40 -44.46
CA PRO A 588 -5.82 10.22 -45.86
C PRO A 588 -5.93 8.74 -46.25
N SER A 589 -6.84 8.46 -47.19
CA SER A 589 -7.04 7.09 -47.69
C SER A 589 -5.83 6.60 -48.48
N LYS A 590 -5.66 5.27 -48.55
CA LYS A 590 -4.60 4.63 -49.34
C LYS A 590 -4.74 5.03 -50.82
N GLU A 591 -5.97 5.10 -51.31
CA GLU A 591 -6.32 5.40 -52.70
C GLU A 591 -5.93 6.84 -53.08
N GLU A 592 -6.16 7.83 -52.21
CA GLU A 592 -5.72 9.22 -52.43
C GLU A 592 -4.19 9.34 -52.50
N ILE A 593 -3.48 8.66 -51.60
CA ILE A 593 -2.01 8.64 -51.59
C ILE A 593 -1.48 8.01 -52.88
N PHE A 594 -2.08 6.89 -53.29
CA PHE A 594 -1.67 6.15 -54.48
C PHE A 594 -1.94 6.95 -55.76
N GLN A 595 -3.10 7.60 -55.87
CA GLN A 595 -3.44 8.40 -57.04
C GLN A 595 -2.46 9.57 -57.21
N LYS A 596 -2.20 10.32 -56.13
CA LYS A 596 -1.21 11.41 -56.16
C LYS A 596 0.16 10.91 -56.64
N GLY A 597 0.62 9.78 -56.14
CA GLY A 597 1.90 9.21 -56.56
C GLY A 597 1.91 8.69 -58.00
N ASN A 598 0.78 8.22 -58.53
CA ASN A 598 0.65 7.87 -59.96
C ASN A 598 0.86 9.11 -60.82
N ASP A 599 0.15 10.20 -60.51
CA ASP A 599 0.20 11.45 -61.27
C ASP A 599 1.64 12.01 -61.30
N GLU A 600 2.34 11.96 -60.16
CA GLU A 600 3.74 12.38 -60.04
C GLU A 600 4.69 11.51 -60.87
N CYS A 601 4.51 10.19 -60.87
CA CYS A 601 5.32 9.27 -61.67
C CYS A 601 5.07 9.42 -63.18
N GLU A 602 3.82 9.59 -63.60
CA GLU A 602 3.45 9.80 -65.00
C GLU A 602 4.02 11.11 -65.54
N ALA A 603 3.89 12.21 -64.78
CA ALA A 603 4.49 13.49 -65.14
C ALA A 603 6.02 13.39 -65.30
N LYS A 604 6.68 12.67 -64.38
CA LYS A 604 8.13 12.42 -64.47
C LYS A 604 8.48 11.57 -65.70
N ALA A 605 7.72 10.51 -65.97
CA ALA A 605 7.95 9.66 -67.14
C ALA A 605 7.83 10.43 -68.45
N GLU A 606 6.82 11.30 -68.60
CA GLU A 606 6.65 12.12 -69.81
C GLU A 606 7.82 13.08 -70.08
N ILE A 607 8.48 13.58 -69.03
CA ILE A 607 9.69 14.40 -69.18
C ILE A 607 10.82 13.57 -69.80
N TYR A 608 11.02 12.33 -69.36
CA TYR A 608 12.09 11.45 -69.85
C TYR A 608 11.80 10.88 -71.25
N LYS A 609 10.54 10.62 -71.58
CA LYS A 609 10.15 10.27 -72.97
C LYS A 609 10.53 11.39 -73.95
N LYS A 610 10.27 12.65 -73.60
CA LYS A 610 10.57 13.82 -74.45
C LYS A 610 12.07 14.13 -74.55
N ARG A 611 12.79 14.04 -73.43
CA ARG A 611 14.23 14.35 -73.39
C ARG A 611 15.09 13.26 -74.05
N GLY A 612 14.61 12.02 -74.08
CA GLY A 612 15.43 10.85 -74.39
C GLY A 612 16.37 10.51 -73.24
N GLY A 613 16.67 9.22 -73.08
CA GLY A 613 17.49 8.71 -71.98
C GLY A 613 16.65 8.09 -70.85
N ILE A 614 17.34 7.72 -69.77
CA ILE A 614 16.81 6.88 -68.70
C ILE A 614 16.86 7.68 -67.39
N TYR A 615 15.79 7.60 -66.60
CA TYR A 615 15.75 8.16 -65.27
C TYR A 615 16.82 7.52 -64.37
N VAL A 616 17.51 8.37 -63.62
CA VAL A 616 18.43 7.96 -62.54
C VAL A 616 17.92 8.66 -61.29
N ASP A 617 17.73 7.88 -60.23
CA ASP A 617 17.18 8.34 -58.96
C ASP A 617 18.23 9.20 -58.24
N PRO A 618 18.00 10.53 -58.08
CA PRO A 618 18.98 11.39 -57.43
C PRO A 618 19.09 11.13 -55.92
N ASP A 619 18.03 10.59 -55.31
CA ASP A 619 17.97 10.33 -53.87
C ASP A 619 18.53 8.95 -53.50
N PHE A 620 18.69 8.08 -54.49
CA PHE A 620 19.26 6.74 -54.33
C PHE A 620 20.10 6.38 -55.57
N PRO A 621 21.20 7.13 -55.82
CA PRO A 621 21.95 7.01 -57.06
C PRO A 621 22.64 5.64 -57.16
N PRO A 622 22.90 5.12 -58.37
CA PRO A 622 23.56 3.83 -58.59
C PRO A 622 25.07 3.93 -58.32
N THR A 623 25.44 4.07 -57.06
CA THR A 623 26.83 4.20 -56.59
C THR A 623 27.17 3.14 -55.55
N LYS A 624 28.42 3.08 -55.11
CA LYS A 624 28.83 2.17 -54.03
C LYS A 624 28.24 2.56 -52.68
N GLU A 625 27.97 3.84 -52.46
CA GLU A 625 27.43 4.37 -51.20
C GLU A 625 26.01 3.86 -50.94
N THR A 626 25.17 3.75 -51.97
CA THR A 626 23.79 3.22 -51.85
C THR A 626 23.72 1.70 -51.76
N LEU A 627 24.78 0.99 -52.14
CA LEU A 627 24.94 -0.43 -51.77
C LEU A 627 25.20 -0.56 -50.26
N GLY A 628 26.00 0.34 -49.69
CA GLY A 628 26.37 0.32 -48.28
C GLY A 628 27.35 -0.82 -47.93
N VAL A 629 27.49 -1.10 -46.64
CA VAL A 629 28.34 -2.21 -46.16
C VAL A 629 27.58 -3.52 -46.36
N VAL A 630 27.96 -4.30 -47.37
CA VAL A 630 27.36 -5.61 -47.65
C VAL A 630 28.38 -6.71 -47.34
N ARG A 631 27.97 -7.67 -46.51
CA ARG A 631 28.67 -8.94 -46.33
C ARG A 631 28.07 -9.95 -47.30
N ASP A 632 28.90 -10.52 -48.16
CA ASP A 632 28.47 -11.57 -49.07
C ASP A 632 28.12 -12.83 -48.29
N ILE A 633 26.88 -13.32 -48.41
CA ILE A 633 26.43 -14.49 -47.62
C ILE A 633 27.12 -15.80 -48.02
N GLU A 634 27.73 -15.87 -49.22
CA GLU A 634 28.41 -17.09 -49.67
C GLU A 634 29.89 -17.08 -49.31
N THR A 635 30.59 -15.94 -49.45
CA THR A 635 32.04 -15.86 -49.17
C THR A 635 32.37 -15.35 -47.77
N GLY A 636 31.44 -14.67 -47.10
CA GLY A 636 31.67 -14.04 -45.81
C GLY A 636 32.52 -12.76 -45.86
N GLU A 637 33.05 -12.38 -47.04
CA GLU A 637 33.88 -11.18 -47.23
C GLU A 637 33.03 -9.89 -47.16
N LEU A 638 33.62 -8.82 -46.61
CA LEU A 638 33.06 -7.47 -46.67
C LEU A 638 33.43 -6.85 -48.01
N ASP A 639 32.43 -6.55 -48.83
CA ASP A 639 32.66 -6.15 -50.23
C ASP A 639 32.80 -4.63 -50.39
N LEU A 640 33.76 -4.03 -49.69
CA LEU A 640 33.96 -2.56 -49.67
C LEU A 640 34.90 -2.04 -50.77
N GLU A 641 35.70 -2.90 -51.41
CA GLU A 641 36.85 -2.47 -52.22
C GLU A 641 36.90 -2.99 -53.68
N LYS A 642 36.00 -3.90 -54.12
CA LYS A 642 36.16 -4.62 -55.42
C LYS A 642 35.19 -4.25 -56.55
N LEU A 643 34.36 -3.21 -56.41
CA LEU A 643 33.24 -2.96 -57.33
C LEU A 643 33.45 -1.79 -58.30
N ASP A 644 34.06 -2.07 -59.45
CA ASP A 644 34.03 -1.18 -60.61
C ASP A 644 32.65 -1.25 -61.30
N ASN A 645 31.89 -0.14 -61.26
CA ASN A 645 30.56 0.01 -61.85
C ASN A 645 29.56 -1.11 -61.46
N PRO A 646 29.09 -1.19 -60.19
CA PRO A 646 28.28 -2.32 -59.73
C PRO A 646 26.80 -2.33 -60.18
N TRP A 647 26.40 -1.42 -61.07
CA TRP A 647 25.00 -1.21 -61.44
C TRP A 647 24.79 -1.31 -62.95
N LEU A 648 23.73 -1.99 -63.36
CA LEU A 648 23.30 -2.05 -64.75
C LEU A 648 21.81 -1.70 -64.87
N PRO A 649 21.41 -0.95 -65.90
CA PRO A 649 20.00 -0.85 -66.27
C PRO A 649 19.49 -2.21 -66.77
N LEU A 650 18.20 -2.49 -66.58
CA LEU A 650 17.58 -3.78 -66.92
C LEU A 650 17.97 -4.33 -68.30
N HIS A 651 17.99 -3.49 -69.34
CA HIS A 651 18.27 -3.91 -70.72
C HIS A 651 19.74 -4.32 -70.99
N LYS A 652 20.67 -4.13 -70.03
CA LYS A 652 22.09 -4.48 -70.16
C LYS A 652 22.50 -5.76 -69.40
N PHE A 653 21.60 -6.37 -68.63
CA PHE A 653 21.86 -7.65 -67.99
C PHE A 653 22.02 -8.78 -69.01
N SER A 654 22.72 -9.84 -68.62
CA SER A 654 22.92 -11.03 -69.45
C SER A 654 21.58 -11.66 -69.88
N ASN A 655 21.56 -12.29 -71.05
CA ASN A 655 20.44 -13.12 -71.49
C ASN A 655 20.43 -14.50 -70.82
N PHE A 656 21.55 -14.89 -70.21
CA PHE A 656 21.67 -16.09 -69.41
C PHE A 656 21.28 -15.78 -67.97
N THR A 657 20.45 -16.61 -67.37
CA THR A 657 20.22 -16.61 -65.92
C THR A 657 21.00 -17.75 -65.29
N ILE A 658 21.25 -17.69 -63.98
CA ILE A 658 21.92 -18.78 -63.22
C ILE A 658 21.23 -20.16 -63.39
N TYR A 659 19.96 -20.17 -63.81
CA TYR A 659 19.18 -21.38 -64.11
C TYR A 659 19.25 -21.84 -65.57
N ARG A 660 20.25 -21.37 -66.35
CA ARG A 660 20.73 -21.90 -67.64
C ARG A 660 19.64 -22.32 -68.65
N HIS A 661 18.79 -21.39 -69.07
CA HIS A 661 17.89 -21.60 -70.20
C HIS A 661 17.98 -20.45 -71.22
N ASN A 662 18.31 -20.78 -72.47
CA ASN A 662 18.32 -19.88 -73.63
C ASN A 662 16.92 -19.79 -74.24
N ASN A 663 16.08 -18.81 -73.83
CA ASN A 663 14.97 -18.26 -74.66
C ASN A 663 14.01 -17.28 -73.95
N TYR A 664 14.35 -16.68 -72.82
CA TYR A 664 13.46 -15.65 -72.24
C TYR A 664 13.60 -14.34 -73.03
N GLY A 665 12.46 -13.77 -73.47
CA GLY A 665 12.38 -12.56 -74.30
C GLY A 665 12.89 -11.26 -73.63
N LYS A 666 12.21 -10.13 -73.87
CA LYS A 666 12.56 -8.85 -73.24
C LYS A 666 12.20 -8.86 -71.74
N TYR A 667 12.91 -8.06 -70.94
CA TYR A 667 12.56 -7.85 -69.52
C TYR A 667 11.13 -7.31 -69.37
N GLN A 668 10.44 -7.81 -68.36
CA GLN A 668 9.09 -7.40 -68.00
C GLN A 668 9.05 -7.00 -66.52
N ILE A 669 8.10 -6.16 -66.13
CA ILE A 669 7.88 -5.83 -64.71
C ILE A 669 7.44 -7.11 -63.99
N TRP A 670 6.31 -7.70 -64.41
CA TRP A 670 5.86 -9.04 -63.98
C TRP A 670 4.81 -9.63 -64.94
N ASN A 671 4.83 -10.94 -65.14
CA ASN A 671 3.92 -11.70 -65.98
C ASN A 671 3.67 -13.11 -65.41
N ASP A 672 2.47 -13.32 -64.86
CA ASP A 672 2.07 -14.52 -64.09
C ASP A 672 3.14 -14.95 -63.05
N PRO A 673 3.28 -14.21 -61.95
CA PRO A 673 4.27 -14.50 -60.93
C PRO A 673 3.87 -15.76 -60.16
N TRP A 674 4.87 -16.53 -59.74
CA TRP A 674 4.73 -17.73 -58.93
C TRP A 674 5.74 -17.68 -57.79
N PRO A 675 5.49 -18.36 -56.65
CA PRO A 675 6.42 -18.36 -55.53
C PRO A 675 7.82 -18.80 -55.95
N PHE A 676 7.95 -19.85 -56.78
CA PHE A 676 9.23 -20.33 -57.29
C PHE A 676 9.95 -19.38 -58.28
N HIS A 677 9.33 -18.25 -58.66
CA HIS A 677 10.00 -17.15 -59.39
C HIS A 677 10.71 -16.16 -58.45
N VAL A 678 10.64 -16.36 -57.14
CA VAL A 678 11.26 -15.49 -56.13
C VAL A 678 12.49 -16.19 -55.56
N CYS A 679 13.65 -15.55 -55.64
CA CYS A 679 14.93 -16.12 -55.20
C CYS A 679 15.82 -15.04 -54.59
N GLN A 680 16.41 -15.37 -53.45
CA GLN A 680 17.42 -14.54 -52.81
C GLN A 680 18.74 -14.70 -53.57
N GLY A 681 19.49 -13.61 -53.72
CA GLY A 681 20.89 -13.66 -54.13
C GLY A 681 21.81 -13.51 -52.94
N ARG A 682 22.86 -12.68 -53.09
CA ARG A 682 24.00 -12.67 -52.17
C ARG A 682 23.86 -11.68 -51.00
N LEU A 683 22.64 -11.26 -50.67
CA LEU A 683 22.30 -10.34 -49.57
C LEU A 683 21.73 -11.10 -48.36
N GLY A 684 21.82 -10.57 -47.15
CA GLY A 684 21.27 -11.18 -45.92
C GLY A 684 19.78 -10.90 -45.66
N ASP A 685 18.94 -10.81 -46.68
CA ASP A 685 17.56 -10.31 -46.60
C ASP A 685 16.47 -11.38 -46.83
N CYS A 686 16.78 -12.66 -46.60
CA CYS A 686 15.83 -13.79 -46.71
C CYS A 686 14.46 -13.52 -46.05
N TRP A 687 14.44 -12.75 -44.96
CA TRP A 687 13.24 -12.35 -44.23
C TRP A 687 12.25 -11.54 -45.09
N LEU A 688 12.75 -10.72 -46.02
CA LEU A 688 11.99 -9.95 -47.00
C LEU A 688 11.61 -10.83 -48.18
N ILE A 689 12.57 -11.55 -48.76
CA ILE A 689 12.36 -12.39 -49.94
C ILE A 689 11.33 -13.50 -49.70
N ALA A 690 11.34 -14.13 -48.52
CA ALA A 690 10.32 -15.11 -48.13
C ALA A 690 8.90 -14.51 -48.07
N ALA A 691 8.77 -13.26 -47.61
CA ALA A 691 7.48 -12.57 -47.60
C ALA A 691 7.03 -12.19 -49.03
N ILE A 692 7.97 -11.76 -49.88
CA ILE A 692 7.71 -11.50 -51.31
C ILE A 692 7.26 -12.78 -52.04
N MET A 693 7.81 -13.93 -51.68
CA MET A 693 7.42 -15.23 -52.22
C MET A 693 5.94 -15.57 -51.90
N CYS A 694 5.45 -15.19 -50.71
CA CYS A 694 4.05 -15.40 -50.31
C CYS A 694 3.05 -14.56 -51.12
N ILE A 695 3.45 -13.38 -51.60
CA ILE A 695 2.56 -12.46 -52.34
C ILE A 695 2.52 -12.74 -53.85
N ALA A 696 3.40 -13.60 -54.39
CA ALA A 696 3.52 -13.83 -55.84
C ALA A 696 2.19 -14.24 -56.50
N ARG A 697 1.31 -14.96 -55.78
CA ARG A 697 -0.03 -15.36 -56.27
C ARG A 697 -1.17 -14.43 -55.85
N LYS A 698 -0.89 -13.40 -55.05
CA LYS A 698 -1.85 -12.35 -54.68
C LYS A 698 -1.83 -11.25 -55.75
N LYS A 699 -2.48 -11.52 -56.87
CA LYS A 699 -2.39 -10.66 -58.08
C LYS A 699 -2.79 -9.22 -57.78
N LEU A 700 -3.87 -9.00 -57.02
CA LEU A 700 -4.33 -7.64 -56.70
C LEU A 700 -3.32 -6.93 -55.81
N LEU A 701 -2.80 -7.60 -54.78
CA LEU A 701 -1.75 -7.05 -53.92
C LEU A 701 -0.49 -6.68 -54.72
N LEU A 702 -0.03 -7.57 -55.60
CA LEU A 702 1.17 -7.32 -56.39
C LEU A 702 0.97 -6.15 -57.35
N GLU A 703 -0.20 -6.03 -57.97
CA GLU A 703 -0.55 -4.92 -58.85
C GLU A 703 -0.65 -3.59 -58.09
N GLU A 704 -1.11 -3.61 -56.83
CA GLU A 704 -1.06 -2.44 -55.95
C GLU A 704 0.37 -2.03 -55.59
N LEU A 705 1.23 -3.00 -55.27
CA LEU A 705 2.62 -2.78 -54.86
C LEU A 705 3.50 -2.32 -56.01
N VAL A 706 3.39 -3.00 -57.17
CA VAL A 706 4.18 -2.72 -58.38
C VAL A 706 3.23 -2.61 -59.58
N PRO A 707 2.66 -1.41 -59.81
CA PRO A 707 1.73 -1.19 -60.91
C PRO A 707 2.34 -1.51 -62.27
N ARG A 708 1.53 -2.06 -63.18
CA ARG A 708 1.94 -2.36 -64.57
C ARG A 708 1.96 -1.09 -65.41
N ASN A 709 3.00 -0.29 -65.23
CA ASN A 709 3.15 0.97 -65.93
C ASN A 709 3.90 0.78 -67.25
N ASN A 710 3.30 1.20 -68.37
CA ASN A 710 3.91 1.07 -69.70
C ASN A 710 5.18 1.93 -69.86
N TYR A 711 5.31 2.99 -69.06
CA TYR A 711 6.46 3.89 -69.14
C TYR A 711 7.74 3.33 -68.50
N THR A 712 7.66 2.36 -67.57
CA THR A 712 8.84 1.96 -66.77
C THR A 712 9.98 1.39 -67.61
N VAL A 713 9.66 0.54 -68.58
CA VAL A 713 10.68 -0.08 -69.45
C VAL A 713 11.29 0.96 -70.41
N GLU A 714 10.51 1.95 -70.82
CA GLU A 714 10.91 3.00 -71.77
C GLU A 714 11.76 4.09 -71.09
N THR A 715 11.33 4.56 -69.92
CA THR A 715 11.88 5.76 -69.27
C THR A 715 12.79 5.45 -68.09
N GLY A 716 12.74 4.23 -67.56
CA GLY A 716 13.45 3.86 -66.33
C GLY A 716 12.78 4.30 -65.04
N VAL A 717 11.64 5.01 -65.09
CA VAL A 717 10.89 5.39 -63.88
C VAL A 717 10.16 4.18 -63.32
N VAL A 718 10.52 3.78 -62.11
CA VAL A 718 9.91 2.66 -61.37
C VAL A 718 9.10 3.23 -60.21
N GLN A 719 7.87 2.73 -60.08
CA GLN A 719 6.98 3.05 -58.98
C GLN A 719 6.76 1.81 -58.14
N VAL A 720 7.05 1.89 -56.84
CA VAL A 720 6.75 0.85 -55.86
C VAL A 720 6.01 1.48 -54.69
N ARG A 721 4.91 0.88 -54.27
CA ARG A 721 4.13 1.37 -53.13
C ARG A 721 4.47 0.53 -51.92
N LEU A 722 4.94 1.15 -50.83
CA LEU A 722 5.34 0.45 -49.60
C LEU A 722 4.71 1.14 -48.39
N PHE A 723 4.44 0.36 -47.35
CA PHE A 723 3.96 0.87 -46.07
C PHE A 723 5.14 1.06 -45.10
N VAL A 724 5.62 2.29 -44.96
CA VAL A 724 6.86 2.62 -44.25
C VAL A 724 6.57 3.67 -43.20
N ASP A 725 7.10 3.48 -41.99
CA ASP A 725 6.92 4.36 -40.82
C ASP A 725 5.46 4.61 -40.41
N GLY A 726 4.55 3.69 -40.75
CA GLY A 726 3.12 3.79 -40.42
C GLY A 726 2.21 4.39 -41.46
N LYS A 727 2.74 4.68 -42.65
CA LYS A 727 1.97 5.29 -43.72
C LYS A 727 2.32 4.64 -45.05
N TRP A 728 1.33 4.60 -45.93
CA TRP A 728 1.57 4.27 -47.32
C TRP A 728 2.41 5.37 -47.98
N GLN A 729 3.40 4.94 -48.75
CA GLN A 729 4.29 5.83 -49.50
C GLN A 729 4.48 5.28 -50.90
N VAL A 730 4.46 6.16 -51.89
CA VAL A 730 4.81 5.82 -53.27
C VAL A 730 6.31 6.11 -53.43
N ILE A 731 7.11 5.05 -53.40
CA ILE A 731 8.56 5.11 -53.56
C ILE A 731 8.89 5.10 -55.05
N GLN A 732 9.41 6.23 -55.51
CA GLN A 732 9.90 6.39 -56.87
C GLN A 732 11.37 6.03 -56.92
N THR A 733 11.76 5.19 -57.89
CA THR A 733 13.17 4.84 -58.12
C THR A 733 13.46 4.65 -59.60
N ASP A 734 14.72 4.42 -59.94
CA ASP A 734 15.13 4.02 -61.29
C ASP A 734 15.26 2.49 -61.42
N TYR A 735 15.38 1.98 -62.64
CA TYR A 735 15.50 0.54 -62.90
C TYR A 735 16.94 -0.03 -62.94
N HIS A 736 17.96 0.72 -62.50
CA HIS A 736 19.32 0.19 -62.35
C HIS A 736 19.33 -0.76 -61.17
N LEU A 737 19.89 -1.96 -61.38
CA LEU A 737 19.98 -2.99 -60.36
C LEU A 737 21.44 -3.41 -60.16
N PRO A 738 21.82 -3.83 -58.94
CA PRO A 738 23.16 -4.32 -58.66
C PRO A 738 23.48 -5.61 -59.42
N HIS A 739 24.72 -5.74 -59.89
CA HIS A 739 25.18 -6.91 -60.64
C HIS A 739 26.55 -7.43 -60.20
N ILE A 740 26.83 -8.68 -60.57
CA ILE A 740 28.17 -9.29 -60.62
C ILE A 740 28.29 -9.91 -62.01
N ASP A 741 29.30 -9.52 -62.78
CA ASP A 741 29.54 -10.04 -64.15
C ASP A 741 28.30 -10.02 -65.07
N LYS A 742 27.50 -8.94 -64.99
CA LYS A 742 26.22 -8.76 -65.70
C LYS A 742 25.07 -9.70 -65.31
N PHE A 743 25.22 -10.46 -64.21
CA PHE A 743 24.15 -11.24 -63.57
C PHE A 743 23.61 -10.53 -62.34
N GLU A 744 22.37 -10.86 -61.95
CA GLU A 744 21.72 -10.33 -60.77
C GLU A 744 22.51 -10.64 -59.49
N ARG A 745 22.74 -9.61 -58.66
CA ARG A 745 23.54 -9.76 -57.44
C ARG A 745 22.70 -10.11 -56.19
N PHE A 746 21.59 -9.40 -56.00
CA PHE A 746 20.70 -9.55 -54.84
C PHE A 746 19.44 -10.31 -55.28
N ALA A 747 18.24 -9.73 -55.28
CA ALA A 747 17.07 -10.42 -55.80
C ALA A 747 17.30 -10.97 -57.22
N ILE A 748 17.15 -12.29 -57.38
CA ILE A 748 17.31 -12.97 -58.66
C ILE A 748 15.98 -12.88 -59.41
N MET A 749 16.04 -12.65 -60.72
CA MET A 749 14.86 -12.43 -61.57
C MET A 749 14.60 -13.59 -62.55
N PRO A 750 14.16 -14.79 -62.09
CA PRO A 750 13.70 -15.85 -62.97
C PRO A 750 12.75 -15.34 -64.06
N LYS A 751 12.96 -15.80 -65.29
CA LYS A 751 12.19 -15.40 -66.49
C LYS A 751 12.24 -13.89 -66.80
N LYS A 752 13.27 -13.17 -66.33
CA LYS A 752 13.45 -11.73 -66.57
C LYS A 752 12.29 -10.88 -66.05
N GLN A 753 11.71 -11.26 -64.90
CA GLN A 753 10.66 -10.51 -64.20
C GLN A 753 11.26 -9.67 -63.06
N ALA A 754 11.19 -8.35 -63.17
CA ALA A 754 11.94 -7.43 -62.31
C ALA A 754 11.25 -7.00 -61.02
N TRP A 755 9.97 -7.35 -60.81
CA TRP A 755 9.17 -6.90 -59.67
C TRP A 755 9.81 -7.21 -58.30
N VAL A 756 10.44 -8.38 -58.12
CA VAL A 756 11.11 -8.75 -56.86
C VAL A 756 12.24 -7.77 -56.55
N ALA A 757 13.10 -7.52 -57.55
CA ALA A 757 14.23 -6.60 -57.42
C ALA A 757 13.80 -5.14 -57.26
N PHE A 758 12.67 -4.74 -57.86
CA PHE A 758 12.11 -3.41 -57.63
C PHE A 758 11.57 -3.22 -56.21
N ILE A 759 10.88 -4.22 -55.65
CA ILE A 759 10.44 -4.19 -54.25
C ILE A 759 11.66 -4.14 -53.31
N GLU A 760 12.66 -4.99 -53.53
CA GLU A 760 13.91 -5.02 -52.77
C GLU A 760 14.62 -3.65 -52.82
N LYS A 761 14.80 -3.08 -54.02
CA LYS A 761 15.42 -1.76 -54.21
C LYS A 761 14.65 -0.64 -53.52
N ALA A 762 13.33 -0.60 -53.72
CA ALA A 762 12.48 0.43 -53.12
C ALA A 762 12.55 0.36 -51.60
N TYR A 763 12.59 -0.84 -51.03
CA TYR A 763 12.71 -0.97 -49.59
C TYR A 763 14.12 -0.61 -49.09
N ALA A 764 15.18 -1.00 -49.80
CA ALA A 764 16.56 -0.57 -49.53
C ALA A 764 16.68 0.96 -49.51
N LYS A 765 16.03 1.68 -50.45
CA LYS A 765 15.97 3.15 -50.48
C LYS A 765 15.41 3.72 -49.17
N THR A 766 14.35 3.13 -48.62
CA THR A 766 13.78 3.59 -47.34
C THR A 766 14.67 3.29 -46.13
N LYS A 767 15.59 2.33 -46.25
CA LYS A 767 16.60 2.00 -45.24
C LYS A 767 17.94 2.71 -45.49
N GLY A 768 18.03 3.50 -46.55
CA GLY A 768 19.21 4.28 -46.94
C GLY A 768 20.25 3.51 -47.76
N THR A 769 20.35 2.17 -47.64
CA THR A 769 21.27 1.32 -48.42
C THR A 769 20.74 -0.11 -48.58
N TYR A 770 21.28 -0.88 -49.54
CA TYR A 770 21.01 -2.33 -49.62
C TYR A 770 21.54 -3.09 -48.40
N GLY A 771 22.73 -2.73 -47.90
CA GLY A 771 23.29 -3.31 -46.67
C GLY A 771 22.38 -3.14 -45.46
N GLY A 772 21.55 -2.10 -45.42
CA GLY A 772 20.53 -1.87 -44.40
C GLY A 772 19.38 -2.89 -44.39
N LEU A 773 19.27 -3.77 -45.39
CA LEU A 773 18.32 -4.89 -45.43
C LEU A 773 18.86 -6.19 -44.83
N ALA A 774 20.18 -6.27 -44.59
CA ALA A 774 20.80 -7.47 -44.04
C ALA A 774 20.39 -7.71 -42.59
N GLY A 775 19.75 -8.85 -42.32
CA GLY A 775 19.25 -9.21 -41.00
C GLY A 775 17.94 -8.51 -40.66
N GLY A 776 16.85 -9.27 -40.58
CA GLY A 776 15.54 -8.73 -40.26
C GLY A 776 14.52 -9.80 -39.95
N TYR A 777 13.24 -9.41 -39.89
CA TYR A 777 12.15 -10.26 -39.46
C TYR A 777 10.95 -10.12 -40.39
N SER A 778 10.34 -11.24 -40.78
CA SER A 778 9.32 -11.27 -41.83
C SER A 778 7.99 -10.60 -41.48
N ASP A 779 7.72 -10.33 -40.22
CA ASP A 779 6.60 -9.46 -39.80
C ASP A 779 6.82 -8.01 -40.25
N ASN A 780 8.04 -7.48 -40.15
CA ASN A 780 8.36 -6.16 -40.72
C ASN A 780 8.16 -6.15 -42.24
N ALA A 781 8.48 -7.26 -42.92
CA ALA A 781 8.29 -7.38 -44.36
C ALA A 781 6.80 -7.43 -44.70
N PHE A 782 6.00 -8.24 -44.01
CA PHE A 782 4.56 -8.26 -44.21
C PHE A 782 3.92 -6.91 -43.93
N THR A 783 4.27 -6.24 -42.83
CA THR A 783 3.78 -4.88 -42.54
C THR A 783 4.13 -3.93 -43.68
N CYS A 784 5.38 -3.98 -44.18
CA CYS A 784 5.82 -3.13 -45.30
C CYS A 784 5.07 -3.40 -46.61
N LEU A 785 4.83 -4.66 -46.94
CA LEU A 785 4.22 -5.08 -48.20
C LEU A 785 2.68 -5.02 -48.18
N THR A 786 2.06 -4.97 -47.01
CA THR A 786 0.59 -5.10 -46.91
C THR A 786 -0.07 -3.98 -46.13
N GLY A 787 0.69 -3.24 -45.32
CA GLY A 787 0.15 -2.32 -44.32
C GLY A 787 -0.69 -2.99 -43.24
N CYS A 788 -0.78 -4.33 -43.22
CA CYS A 788 -1.56 -5.12 -42.28
C CYS A 788 -0.75 -5.45 -41.05
N MET A 789 -1.43 -5.67 -39.92
CA MET A 789 -0.80 -6.18 -38.72
C MET A 789 -0.14 -7.53 -39.00
N SER A 790 1.02 -7.71 -38.39
CA SER A 790 1.80 -8.93 -38.47
C SER A 790 2.24 -9.37 -37.08
N ARG A 791 2.27 -10.67 -36.85
CA ARG A 791 2.66 -11.24 -35.55
C ARG A 791 3.56 -12.46 -35.72
N ARG A 792 4.21 -12.83 -34.63
CA ARG A 792 5.14 -13.97 -34.57
C ARG A 792 4.63 -14.99 -33.56
N VAL A 793 4.61 -16.25 -33.94
CA VAL A 793 4.33 -17.38 -33.06
C VAL A 793 5.64 -18.16 -32.91
N TYR A 794 6.05 -18.40 -31.67
CA TYR A 794 7.20 -19.26 -31.37
C TYR A 794 6.72 -20.71 -31.32
N VAL A 795 7.47 -21.58 -31.98
CA VAL A 795 7.19 -23.02 -32.05
C VAL A 795 8.46 -23.79 -31.72
N ASP A 796 8.30 -25.00 -31.19
CA ASP A 796 9.38 -25.93 -30.87
C ASP A 796 8.82 -27.35 -30.74
N LYS A 797 9.69 -28.34 -30.48
CA LYS A 797 9.29 -29.74 -30.27
C LYS A 797 8.32 -29.98 -29.10
N THR A 798 8.14 -29.01 -28.21
CA THR A 798 7.21 -29.06 -27.07
C THR A 798 5.89 -28.35 -27.34
N THR A 799 5.69 -27.86 -28.56
CA THR A 799 4.46 -27.19 -28.97
C THR A 799 3.35 -28.20 -29.17
N ASP A 800 2.14 -27.86 -28.71
CA ASP A 800 0.93 -28.65 -28.95
C ASP A 800 0.60 -28.65 -30.45
N MET A 801 0.77 -29.81 -31.07
CA MET A 801 0.59 -29.98 -32.51
C MET A 801 -0.86 -29.89 -32.97
N ASP A 802 -1.81 -30.32 -32.14
CA ASP A 802 -3.23 -30.26 -32.48
C ASP A 802 -3.68 -28.80 -32.47
N LYS A 803 -3.30 -28.06 -31.44
CA LYS A 803 -3.54 -26.62 -31.37
C LYS A 803 -2.88 -25.87 -32.54
N LEU A 804 -1.62 -26.17 -32.86
CA LEU A 804 -0.93 -25.53 -33.99
C LEU A 804 -1.64 -25.82 -35.31
N TRP A 805 -2.12 -27.05 -35.51
CA TRP A 805 -2.87 -27.42 -36.71
C TRP A 805 -4.22 -26.69 -36.80
N GLU A 806 -4.95 -26.56 -35.70
CA GLU A 806 -6.18 -25.76 -35.63
C GLU A 806 -5.92 -24.30 -36.00
N ASP A 807 -4.87 -23.71 -35.44
CA ASP A 807 -4.46 -22.33 -35.71
C ASP A 807 -4.06 -22.14 -37.19
N LEU A 808 -3.29 -23.06 -37.77
CA LEU A 808 -2.95 -23.03 -39.20
C LEU A 808 -4.22 -23.04 -40.06
N ASN A 809 -5.15 -23.96 -39.80
CA ASN A 809 -6.42 -24.05 -40.52
C ASN A 809 -7.21 -22.74 -40.45
N LYS A 810 -7.23 -22.09 -39.28
CA LYS A 810 -7.86 -20.78 -39.10
C LYS A 810 -7.18 -19.70 -39.94
N TRP A 811 -5.85 -19.61 -39.90
CA TRP A 811 -5.10 -18.60 -40.67
C TRP A 811 -5.27 -18.79 -42.18
N LYS A 812 -5.38 -20.04 -42.66
CA LYS A 812 -5.70 -20.34 -44.06
C LYS A 812 -7.13 -19.97 -44.43
N ALA A 813 -8.11 -20.20 -43.54
CA ALA A 813 -9.48 -19.79 -43.78
C ALA A 813 -9.62 -18.25 -43.89
N ASP A 814 -8.79 -17.50 -43.17
CA ASP A 814 -8.70 -16.05 -43.23
C ASP A 814 -7.77 -15.52 -44.35
N ASP A 815 -7.18 -16.41 -45.16
CA ASP A 815 -6.27 -16.12 -46.28
C ASP A 815 -4.96 -15.38 -45.89
N PHE A 816 -4.48 -15.62 -44.67
CA PHE A 816 -3.27 -14.98 -44.16
C PHE A 816 -1.98 -15.50 -44.83
N LEU A 817 -0.97 -14.63 -44.85
CA LEU A 817 0.36 -14.93 -45.39
C LEU A 817 1.26 -15.48 -44.29
N LEU A 818 2.02 -16.54 -44.57
CA LEU A 818 2.80 -17.27 -43.56
C LEU A 818 4.27 -17.42 -44.00
N VAL A 819 5.21 -17.10 -43.10
CA VAL A 819 6.64 -17.39 -43.26
C VAL A 819 7.12 -18.15 -42.03
N ALA A 820 7.98 -19.14 -42.20
CA ALA A 820 8.64 -19.83 -41.10
C ALA A 820 10.13 -19.49 -41.05
N SER A 821 10.77 -19.51 -39.88
CA SER A 821 12.22 -19.34 -39.80
C SER A 821 12.94 -20.33 -38.89
N THR A 822 14.17 -20.62 -39.29
CA THR A 822 15.11 -21.48 -38.58
C THR A 822 15.97 -20.64 -37.62
N PRO A 823 16.34 -21.20 -36.45
CA PRO A 823 17.22 -20.54 -35.49
C PRO A 823 18.65 -20.41 -36.03
N ASN A 824 19.40 -19.42 -35.53
CA ASN A 824 20.83 -19.30 -35.80
C ASN A 824 21.60 -20.39 -35.04
N GLN A 825 22.42 -21.19 -35.72
CA GLN A 825 23.24 -22.22 -35.10
C GLN A 825 24.68 -21.76 -35.00
N GLU A 826 25.38 -22.21 -33.95
CA GLU A 826 26.83 -21.97 -33.87
C GLU A 826 27.56 -22.78 -34.93
N ASP A 827 28.54 -22.17 -35.59
CA ASP A 827 29.36 -22.84 -36.60
C ASP A 827 30.01 -24.11 -36.03
N PHE A 828 30.08 -25.16 -36.85
CA PHE A 828 30.63 -26.48 -36.51
C PHE A 828 29.91 -27.25 -35.39
N SER A 829 28.82 -26.72 -34.82
CA SER A 829 27.99 -27.41 -33.82
C SER A 829 27.33 -28.70 -34.36
N LYS A 830 26.86 -29.56 -33.46
CA LYS A 830 26.13 -30.79 -33.84
C LYS A 830 24.83 -30.42 -34.56
N GLU A 831 24.20 -29.37 -34.09
CA GLU A 831 22.98 -28.78 -34.62
C GLU A 831 23.23 -28.27 -36.04
N LYS A 832 24.24 -27.43 -36.27
CA LYS A 832 24.60 -26.96 -37.64
C LYS A 832 24.79 -28.11 -38.62
N ARG A 833 25.54 -29.15 -38.23
CA ARG A 833 25.74 -30.35 -39.06
C ARG A 833 24.45 -31.11 -39.35
N TRP A 834 23.48 -31.07 -38.43
CA TRP A 834 22.17 -31.67 -38.61
C TRP A 834 21.34 -30.89 -39.65
N TYR A 835 21.35 -29.56 -39.62
CA TYR A 835 20.75 -28.70 -40.65
C TYR A 835 21.39 -28.95 -42.03
N ASP A 836 22.72 -28.96 -42.11
CA ASP A 836 23.47 -29.18 -43.36
C ASP A 836 23.16 -30.54 -44.00
N ARG A 837 23.11 -31.62 -43.18
CA ARG A 837 22.79 -32.97 -43.67
C ARG A 837 21.40 -33.04 -44.31
N HIS A 838 20.46 -32.26 -43.80
CA HIS A 838 19.07 -32.27 -44.24
C HIS A 838 18.76 -31.16 -45.27
N MET A 839 19.79 -30.41 -45.71
CA MET A 839 19.67 -29.36 -46.72
C MET A 839 18.67 -28.26 -46.32
N ILE A 840 18.59 -27.94 -45.03
CA ILE A 840 17.84 -26.80 -44.49
C ILE A 840 18.85 -25.76 -43.99
N SER A 841 18.72 -24.51 -44.44
CA SER A 841 19.53 -23.40 -43.98
C SER A 841 19.14 -23.02 -42.55
N ASP A 842 20.14 -22.86 -41.68
CA ASP A 842 19.98 -22.19 -40.38
C ASP A 842 19.96 -20.66 -40.56
N CYS A 843 19.45 -19.94 -39.54
CA CYS A 843 19.27 -18.48 -39.58
C CYS A 843 18.55 -17.97 -40.86
N HIS A 844 17.54 -18.70 -41.34
CA HIS A 844 16.93 -18.45 -42.65
C HIS A 844 15.39 -18.45 -42.59
N ALA A 845 14.76 -17.74 -43.52
CA ALA A 845 13.31 -17.62 -43.64
C ALA A 845 12.79 -18.36 -44.89
N TYR A 846 11.71 -19.12 -44.71
CA TYR A 846 11.04 -19.94 -45.71
C TYR A 846 9.57 -19.53 -45.85
N ALA A 847 9.07 -19.42 -47.08
CA ALA A 847 7.65 -19.14 -47.30
C ALA A 847 6.82 -20.37 -46.96
N LEU A 848 5.79 -20.25 -46.13
CA LEU A 848 4.84 -21.34 -45.86
C LEU A 848 3.64 -21.14 -46.79
N LEU A 849 3.61 -21.91 -47.87
CA LEU A 849 2.76 -21.68 -49.03
C LEU A 849 1.40 -22.39 -48.95
N ASP A 850 1.37 -23.58 -48.34
CA ASP A 850 0.16 -24.38 -48.17
C ASP A 850 0.35 -25.44 -47.06
N PHE A 851 -0.71 -26.12 -46.67
CA PHE A 851 -0.67 -27.31 -45.82
C PHE A 851 -1.93 -28.16 -46.01
N LYS A 852 -1.80 -29.48 -45.83
CA LYS A 852 -2.88 -30.46 -46.00
C LYS A 852 -2.59 -31.77 -45.28
N VAL A 853 -3.64 -32.58 -45.11
CA VAL A 853 -3.52 -33.97 -44.65
C VAL A 853 -3.41 -34.89 -45.86
N VAL A 854 -2.41 -35.76 -45.90
CA VAL A 854 -2.24 -36.81 -46.93
C VAL A 854 -1.98 -38.12 -46.23
N ASP A 855 -2.83 -39.13 -46.48
CA ASP A 855 -2.71 -40.47 -45.88
C ASP A 855 -2.57 -40.47 -44.35
N GLY A 856 -3.22 -39.51 -43.68
CA GLY A 856 -3.14 -39.32 -42.22
C GLY A 856 -1.96 -38.46 -41.75
N HIS A 857 -1.04 -38.08 -42.63
CA HIS A 857 0.11 -37.22 -42.32
C HIS A 857 -0.23 -35.74 -42.52
N ARG A 858 0.10 -34.91 -41.53
CA ARG A 858 -0.07 -33.44 -41.59
C ARG A 858 1.16 -32.83 -42.26
N LEU A 859 1.01 -32.37 -43.50
CA LEU A 859 2.11 -31.86 -44.32
C LEU A 859 2.05 -30.34 -44.49
N LEU A 860 3.20 -29.69 -44.42
CA LEU A 860 3.41 -28.28 -44.71
C LEU A 860 4.18 -28.12 -46.02
N HIS A 861 3.73 -27.23 -46.90
CA HIS A 861 4.36 -26.88 -48.17
C HIS A 861 5.19 -25.62 -48.00
N LEU A 862 6.50 -25.73 -48.20
CA LEU A 862 7.46 -24.66 -48.00
C LEU A 862 8.13 -24.25 -49.30
N GLY A 863 8.36 -22.95 -49.43
CA GLY A 863 9.14 -22.33 -50.48
C GLY A 863 10.53 -21.93 -49.97
N SER A 864 11.57 -22.47 -50.61
CA SER A 864 12.97 -22.10 -50.39
C SER A 864 13.37 -20.99 -51.35
N ASN A 865 13.79 -19.85 -50.80
CA ASN A 865 14.37 -18.77 -51.60
C ASN A 865 15.89 -18.93 -51.81
N SER A 866 16.52 -19.94 -51.20
CA SER A 866 17.94 -20.32 -51.36
C SER A 866 18.14 -21.41 -52.43
N THR A 867 19.37 -21.85 -52.63
CA THR A 867 19.71 -22.99 -53.52
C THR A 867 19.47 -24.36 -52.88
N LEU A 868 19.22 -24.42 -51.56
CA LEU A 868 19.01 -25.67 -50.82
C LEU A 868 17.53 -26.07 -50.82
N LYS A 869 17.28 -27.38 -50.94
CA LYS A 869 15.95 -28.02 -50.85
C LYS A 869 16.03 -29.18 -49.86
N TRP A 870 15.05 -29.27 -48.97
CA TRP A 870 14.82 -30.41 -48.08
C TRP A 870 14.98 -31.74 -48.80
N ASN A 871 15.74 -32.67 -48.19
CA ASN A 871 16.01 -34.01 -48.73
C ASN A 871 15.46 -35.15 -47.87
N GLY A 872 14.60 -34.84 -46.89
CA GLY A 872 13.96 -35.82 -46.03
C GLY A 872 12.59 -36.28 -46.56
N LYS A 873 11.77 -36.87 -45.69
CA LYS A 873 10.46 -37.42 -46.09
C LYS A 873 9.61 -36.35 -46.78
N TRP A 874 8.89 -36.77 -47.83
CA TRP A 874 8.00 -35.93 -48.64
C TRP A 874 8.69 -34.86 -49.53
N SER A 875 10.03 -34.82 -49.60
CA SER A 875 10.77 -33.90 -50.49
C SER A 875 10.45 -34.07 -51.99
N ASP A 876 10.18 -35.31 -52.41
CA ASP A 876 9.94 -35.68 -53.81
C ASP A 876 8.49 -35.48 -54.23
N LYS A 877 7.60 -35.17 -53.29
CA LYS A 877 6.21 -34.88 -53.58
C LYS A 877 6.12 -33.56 -54.35
N PRO A 878 5.45 -33.50 -55.51
CA PRO A 878 5.29 -32.24 -56.24
C PRO A 878 4.59 -31.16 -55.38
N GLY A 879 5.08 -29.92 -55.48
CA GLY A 879 4.55 -28.79 -54.71
C GLY A 879 3.10 -28.43 -55.06
N TYR A 880 2.70 -28.66 -56.31
CA TYR A 880 1.38 -28.34 -56.85
C TYR A 880 0.69 -29.58 -57.43
N ASP A 881 -0.62 -29.51 -57.62
CA ASP A 881 -1.40 -30.59 -58.24
C ASP A 881 -1.11 -30.75 -59.75
N ASP A 882 -1.53 -31.89 -60.31
CA ASP A 882 -1.28 -32.22 -61.72
C ASP A 882 -1.95 -31.23 -62.69
N GLU A 883 -3.08 -30.63 -62.32
CA GLU A 883 -3.77 -29.66 -63.17
C GLU A 883 -3.00 -28.35 -63.31
N VAL A 884 -2.42 -27.88 -62.20
CA VAL A 884 -1.52 -26.72 -62.19
C VAL A 884 -0.23 -27.06 -62.95
N LEU A 885 0.41 -28.19 -62.63
CA LEU A 885 1.67 -28.58 -63.25
C LEU A 885 1.57 -28.74 -64.78
N LYS A 886 0.42 -29.21 -65.31
CA LYS A 886 0.17 -29.30 -66.76
C LYS A 886 0.11 -27.93 -67.46
N LYS A 887 -0.28 -26.87 -66.74
CA LYS A 887 -0.33 -25.50 -67.26
C LYS A 887 1.02 -24.78 -67.20
N LEU A 888 1.96 -25.30 -66.40
CA LEU A 888 3.30 -24.73 -66.25
C LEU A 888 4.22 -25.12 -67.40
N SER A 889 5.11 -24.20 -67.78
CA SER A 889 6.18 -24.52 -68.73
C SER A 889 7.12 -25.58 -68.15
N VAL A 890 7.92 -26.24 -69.00
CA VAL A 890 8.93 -27.22 -68.53
C VAL A 890 9.89 -26.57 -67.51
N GLN A 891 10.30 -25.34 -67.78
CA GLN A 891 11.20 -24.56 -66.94
C GLN A 891 10.56 -24.21 -65.59
N ASP A 892 9.27 -23.87 -65.57
CA ASP A 892 8.54 -23.58 -64.33
C ASP A 892 8.37 -24.83 -63.47
N ARG A 893 8.17 -26.00 -64.09
CA ARG A 893 8.12 -27.28 -63.37
C ARG A 893 9.48 -27.62 -62.74
N GLU A 894 10.57 -27.45 -63.47
CA GLU A 894 11.93 -27.63 -62.94
C GLU A 894 12.25 -26.66 -61.80
N LEU A 895 11.86 -25.38 -61.94
CA LEU A 895 12.03 -24.37 -60.89
C LEU A 895 11.17 -24.70 -59.67
N SER A 896 9.91 -25.08 -59.86
CA SER A 896 9.01 -25.50 -58.78
C SER A 896 9.59 -26.67 -58.01
N ASP A 897 10.07 -27.71 -58.69
CA ASP A 897 10.65 -28.89 -58.05
C ASP A 897 11.91 -28.53 -57.25
N ARG A 898 12.72 -27.59 -57.70
CA ARG A 898 13.92 -27.14 -56.97
C ARG A 898 13.61 -26.22 -55.79
N LYS A 899 12.53 -25.45 -55.85
CA LYS A 899 12.27 -24.33 -54.93
C LYS A 899 11.16 -24.57 -53.93
N THR A 900 10.40 -25.64 -54.08
CA THR A 900 9.30 -25.97 -53.18
C THR A 900 9.36 -27.42 -52.72
N PHE A 901 8.93 -27.70 -51.50
CA PHE A 901 8.93 -29.05 -50.94
C PHE A 901 7.86 -29.22 -49.87
N TRP A 902 7.44 -30.46 -49.63
CA TRP A 902 6.57 -30.83 -48.52
C TRP A 902 7.39 -31.41 -47.35
N MET A 903 6.96 -31.15 -46.12
CA MET A 903 7.51 -31.77 -44.90
C MET A 903 6.41 -32.08 -43.90
N GLU A 904 6.63 -33.05 -42.99
CA GLU A 904 5.69 -33.32 -41.89
C GLU A 904 5.77 -32.23 -40.81
N ILE A 905 4.67 -32.02 -40.09
CA ILE A 905 4.62 -31.04 -38.98
C ILE A 905 5.59 -31.38 -37.84
N ASP A 906 5.85 -32.67 -37.59
CA ASP A 906 6.82 -33.14 -36.60
C ASP A 906 8.25 -32.71 -36.97
N ASP A 907 8.63 -32.91 -38.23
CA ASP A 907 9.91 -32.47 -38.76
C ASP A 907 9.99 -30.94 -38.72
N PHE A 908 8.90 -30.24 -39.05
CA PHE A 908 8.85 -28.79 -38.99
C PHE A 908 9.16 -28.27 -37.58
N LEU A 909 8.55 -28.82 -36.54
CA LEU A 909 8.82 -28.44 -35.15
C LEU A 909 10.24 -28.79 -34.68
N ALA A 910 10.96 -29.64 -35.42
CA ALA A 910 12.35 -29.94 -35.15
C ALA A 910 13.32 -28.91 -35.73
N PHE A 911 13.03 -28.31 -36.89
CA PHE A 911 13.92 -27.37 -37.60
C PHE A 911 13.52 -25.90 -37.45
N PHE A 912 12.24 -25.61 -37.20
CA PHE A 912 11.71 -24.24 -37.21
C PHE A 912 11.35 -23.81 -35.80
N HIS A 913 11.62 -22.53 -35.50
CA HIS A 913 11.36 -21.97 -34.16
C HIS A 913 10.36 -20.81 -34.16
N ARG A 914 9.99 -20.30 -35.35
CA ARG A 914 9.06 -19.17 -35.50
C ARG A 914 8.20 -19.32 -36.75
N ILE A 915 6.94 -18.90 -36.64
CA ILE A 915 6.03 -18.61 -37.74
C ILE A 915 5.65 -17.12 -37.68
N TYR A 916 5.82 -16.42 -38.78
CA TYR A 916 5.38 -15.04 -39.00
C TYR A 916 4.07 -15.07 -39.77
N ILE A 917 3.10 -14.29 -39.30
CA ILE A 917 1.74 -14.25 -39.84
C ILE A 917 1.46 -12.82 -40.27
N GLY A 918 1.15 -12.62 -41.55
CA GLY A 918 0.66 -11.35 -42.10
C GLY A 918 -0.84 -11.44 -42.33
N GLU A 919 -1.63 -10.64 -41.60
CA GLU A 919 -3.11 -10.70 -41.61
C GLU A 919 -3.72 -9.99 -42.84
N TYR A 920 -3.13 -10.21 -44.01
CA TYR A 920 -3.59 -9.66 -45.28
C TYR A 920 -4.93 -10.27 -45.69
N ARG A 921 -5.82 -9.44 -46.24
CA ARG A 921 -7.12 -9.85 -46.77
C ARG A 921 -7.33 -9.17 -48.12
N GLU A 922 -7.45 -9.96 -49.17
CA GLU A 922 -7.62 -9.44 -50.53
C GLU A 922 -9.00 -8.77 -50.69
N GLY A 923 -9.04 -7.58 -51.30
CA GLY A 923 -10.27 -6.85 -51.62
C GLY A 923 -10.93 -6.08 -50.46
N TRP A 924 -10.32 -6.03 -49.28
CA TRP A 924 -10.85 -5.25 -48.16
C TRP A 924 -10.42 -3.78 -48.22
N SER A 925 -11.35 -2.89 -47.88
CA SER A 925 -11.06 -1.46 -47.71
C SER A 925 -10.46 -1.18 -46.32
N GLU A 926 -9.66 -0.11 -46.21
CA GLU A 926 -9.08 0.29 -44.92
C GLU A 926 -9.31 1.79 -44.60
N ILE A 927 -9.51 2.06 -43.33
CA ILE A 927 -9.51 3.41 -42.75
C ILE A 927 -8.45 3.46 -41.66
N ARG A 928 -7.62 4.49 -41.70
CA ARG A 928 -6.54 4.69 -40.73
C ARG A 928 -6.82 5.89 -39.85
N VAL A 929 -6.61 5.71 -38.56
CA VAL A 929 -6.89 6.72 -37.55
C VAL A 929 -5.71 6.82 -36.59
N LYS A 930 -5.28 8.03 -36.26
CA LYS A 930 -4.28 8.29 -35.23
C LYS A 930 -4.97 8.74 -33.95
N GLN A 931 -4.59 8.17 -32.82
CA GLN A 931 -5.14 8.54 -31.52
C GLN A 931 -4.03 8.98 -30.57
N LYS A 932 -4.12 10.18 -30.01
CA LYS A 932 -3.19 10.66 -28.97
C LYS A 932 -3.80 10.46 -27.59
N VAL A 933 -3.01 9.97 -26.65
CA VAL A 933 -3.41 9.71 -25.26
C VAL A 933 -2.51 10.48 -24.31
N GLU A 934 -3.08 11.33 -23.46
CA GLU A 934 -2.33 12.17 -22.50
C GLU A 934 -3.05 12.26 -21.16
N LYS A 935 -2.32 12.30 -20.03
CA LYS A 935 -2.91 12.59 -18.71
C LYS A 935 -3.43 14.03 -18.65
N LYS A 936 -4.76 14.20 -18.57
CA LYS A 936 -5.45 15.48 -18.42
C LYS A 936 -6.72 15.28 -17.59
N ALA A 937 -7.09 16.26 -16.78
CA ALA A 937 -8.37 16.25 -16.05
C ALA A 937 -9.54 16.48 -17.03
N VAL A 938 -9.96 15.43 -17.73
CA VAL A 938 -11.10 15.46 -18.66
C VAL A 938 -12.15 14.44 -18.26
N ASP A 939 -13.42 14.83 -18.28
CA ASP A 939 -14.53 13.95 -17.89
C ASP A 939 -14.95 12.97 -19.00
N ASP A 940 -14.75 13.38 -20.25
CA ASP A 940 -15.10 12.62 -21.45
C ASP A 940 -13.85 12.24 -22.27
N VAL A 941 -13.97 11.13 -23.01
CA VAL A 941 -12.96 10.57 -23.89
C VAL A 941 -13.52 10.35 -25.29
N GLN A 942 -12.67 10.54 -26.31
CA GLN A 942 -13.06 10.20 -27.68
C GLN A 942 -12.99 8.70 -27.93
N VAL A 943 -14.10 8.15 -28.40
CA VAL A 943 -14.28 6.74 -28.75
C VAL A 943 -14.74 6.66 -30.21
N LEU A 944 -14.37 5.61 -30.94
CA LEU A 944 -14.87 5.41 -32.31
C LEU A 944 -16.33 4.93 -32.27
N ARG A 945 -17.15 5.52 -33.14
CA ARG A 945 -18.53 5.13 -33.41
C ARG A 945 -18.63 4.59 -34.82
N LEU A 946 -19.28 3.44 -34.96
CA LEU A 946 -19.60 2.80 -36.23
C LEU A 946 -21.12 2.79 -36.41
N ASP A 947 -21.61 3.36 -37.50
CA ASP A 947 -23.00 3.25 -37.91
C ASP A 947 -23.07 2.31 -39.12
N ILE A 948 -23.58 1.10 -38.91
CA ILE A 948 -23.61 0.02 -39.89
C ILE A 948 -25.02 -0.08 -40.49
N THR A 949 -25.14 0.05 -41.81
CA THR A 949 -26.43 0.01 -42.52
C THR A 949 -26.79 -1.38 -43.05
N ARG A 950 -25.79 -2.22 -43.28
CA ARG A 950 -25.93 -3.59 -43.77
C ARG A 950 -24.88 -4.47 -43.12
N ARG A 951 -25.19 -5.76 -42.96
CA ARG A 951 -24.25 -6.71 -42.36
C ARG A 951 -22.91 -6.67 -43.11
N CYS A 952 -21.81 -6.45 -42.40
CA CYS A 952 -20.48 -6.40 -42.98
C CYS A 952 -19.45 -7.12 -42.10
N GLY A 953 -18.42 -7.68 -42.76
CA GLY A 953 -17.24 -8.23 -42.09
C GLY A 953 -16.23 -7.12 -41.80
N LEU A 954 -15.70 -7.11 -40.58
CA LEU A 954 -14.78 -6.10 -40.05
C LEU A 954 -13.58 -6.74 -39.37
N ALA A 955 -12.46 -6.01 -39.36
CA ALA A 955 -11.31 -6.26 -38.51
C ALA A 955 -10.76 -4.92 -38.03
N ILE A 956 -10.51 -4.79 -36.73
CA ILE A 956 -9.98 -3.57 -36.11
C ILE A 956 -8.66 -3.91 -35.44
N GLU A 957 -7.63 -3.16 -35.82
CA GLU A 957 -6.26 -3.32 -35.35
C GLU A 957 -5.80 -2.01 -34.69
N VAL A 958 -5.10 -2.11 -33.56
CA VAL A 958 -4.53 -0.94 -32.87
C VAL A 958 -3.10 -1.24 -32.47
N THR A 959 -2.17 -0.40 -32.91
CA THR A 959 -0.74 -0.49 -32.63
C THR A 959 -0.30 0.72 -31.80
N ASN A 960 0.43 0.47 -30.72
CA ASN A 960 0.89 1.51 -29.80
C ASN A 960 2.30 2.00 -30.14
N ARG A 961 2.47 3.32 -30.27
CA ARG A 961 3.75 4.02 -30.41
C ARG A 961 4.09 4.76 -29.12
N GLY A 962 5.06 4.23 -28.38
CA GLY A 962 5.61 4.84 -27.17
C GLY A 962 7.11 4.59 -27.04
N LYS A 963 7.82 5.43 -26.27
CA LYS A 963 9.26 5.27 -25.99
C LYS A 963 9.55 4.01 -25.16
N ASN A 964 8.59 3.55 -24.36
CA ASN A 964 8.68 2.29 -23.62
C ASN A 964 8.01 1.18 -24.43
N THR A 965 8.79 0.17 -24.81
CA THR A 965 8.39 -1.02 -25.58
C THR A 965 7.73 -2.10 -24.73
N ASP A 966 7.42 -1.82 -23.46
CA ASP A 966 6.82 -2.79 -22.54
C ASP A 966 5.42 -3.21 -23.00
N LYS A 967 5.22 -4.53 -23.08
CA LYS A 967 3.92 -5.15 -23.37
C LYS A 967 2.85 -4.65 -22.39
N LEU A 968 1.69 -4.28 -22.92
CA LEU A 968 0.54 -3.81 -22.15
C LEU A 968 -0.64 -4.75 -22.30
N ASN A 969 -1.47 -4.82 -21.28
CA ASN A 969 -2.78 -5.44 -21.38
C ASN A 969 -3.71 -4.49 -22.12
N GLN A 970 -4.11 -4.87 -23.33
CA GLN A 970 -5.01 -4.09 -24.18
C GLN A 970 -6.33 -4.84 -24.36
N PHE A 971 -7.42 -4.09 -24.36
CA PHE A 971 -8.79 -4.58 -24.54
C PHE A 971 -9.45 -3.76 -25.63
N LEU A 972 -10.08 -4.42 -26.59
CA LEU A 972 -10.78 -3.79 -27.70
C LEU A 972 -12.19 -4.37 -27.77
N ASN A 973 -13.16 -3.60 -27.30
CA ASN A 973 -14.51 -4.04 -27.04
C ASN A 973 -15.50 -3.24 -27.88
N ILE A 974 -16.40 -3.94 -28.57
CA ILE A 974 -17.42 -3.33 -29.43
C ILE A 974 -18.77 -3.52 -28.76
N HIS A 975 -19.44 -2.41 -28.47
CA HIS A 975 -20.75 -2.38 -27.82
C HIS A 975 -21.82 -1.85 -28.77
N ARG A 976 -23.05 -2.39 -28.70
CA ARG A 976 -24.22 -1.69 -29.26
C ARG A 976 -24.38 -0.35 -28.58
N SER A 977 -24.90 0.63 -29.30
CA SER A 977 -25.09 1.97 -28.79
C SER A 977 -26.38 2.58 -29.33
N ASN A 978 -26.94 3.49 -28.55
CA ASN A 978 -28.13 4.25 -28.94
C ASN A 978 -27.73 5.61 -29.55
N PRO A 979 -28.68 6.40 -30.08
CA PRO A 979 -28.37 7.72 -30.65
C PRO A 979 -27.69 8.70 -29.68
N LYS A 980 -27.82 8.50 -28.35
CA LYS A 980 -27.17 9.30 -27.30
C LYS A 980 -25.79 8.76 -26.90
N ASN A 981 -25.21 7.84 -27.68
CA ASN A 981 -23.92 7.21 -27.41
C ASN A 981 -23.86 6.45 -26.07
N HIS A 982 -24.98 5.88 -25.60
CA HIS A 982 -24.96 5.07 -24.39
C HIS A 982 -24.29 3.72 -24.64
N LEU A 983 -23.39 3.31 -23.74
CA LEU A 983 -22.75 1.99 -23.79
C LEU A 983 -23.79 0.89 -23.52
N GLY A 984 -24.13 0.13 -24.57
CA GLY A 984 -25.07 -0.98 -24.48
C GLY A 984 -24.38 -2.35 -24.44
N GLU A 985 -25.07 -3.35 -24.99
CA GLU A 985 -24.61 -4.74 -25.01
C GLU A 985 -23.22 -4.90 -25.66
N LEU A 986 -22.32 -5.63 -24.99
CA LEU A 986 -21.04 -6.06 -25.56
C LEU A 986 -21.26 -7.11 -26.66
N VAL A 987 -20.90 -6.79 -27.90
CA VAL A 987 -21.11 -7.63 -29.09
C VAL A 987 -19.87 -8.42 -29.44
N HIS A 988 -18.69 -7.78 -29.37
CA HIS A 988 -17.41 -8.41 -29.68
C HIS A 988 -16.34 -7.89 -28.73
N ALA A 989 -15.37 -8.73 -28.39
CA ALA A 989 -14.28 -8.38 -27.49
C ALA A 989 -12.99 -9.05 -27.95
N ALA A 990 -11.88 -8.33 -27.80
CA ALA A 990 -10.54 -8.85 -28.02
C ALA A 990 -9.61 -8.38 -26.90
N HIS A 991 -8.63 -9.21 -26.57
CA HIS A 991 -7.59 -8.92 -25.58
C HIS A 991 -6.25 -9.43 -26.07
N THR A 992 -5.19 -8.72 -25.69
CA THR A 992 -3.80 -9.18 -25.85
C THR A 992 -2.90 -8.60 -24.75
N TYR A 993 -1.78 -9.28 -24.52
CA TYR A 993 -0.66 -8.77 -23.74
C TYR A 993 0.52 -8.45 -24.66
N ASP A 994 0.39 -7.36 -25.42
CA ASP A 994 1.36 -6.93 -26.42
C ASP A 994 1.22 -5.43 -26.72
N ASN A 995 2.07 -4.88 -27.58
CA ASN A 995 2.00 -3.49 -28.05
C ASN A 995 0.97 -3.28 -29.17
N GLN A 996 0.39 -4.37 -29.69
CA GLN A 996 -0.59 -4.37 -30.77
C GLN A 996 -1.75 -5.32 -30.45
N ILE A 997 -2.97 -4.94 -30.83
CA ILE A 997 -4.20 -5.73 -30.67
C ILE A 997 -4.99 -5.81 -31.97
N SER A 998 -5.56 -6.98 -32.27
CA SER A 998 -6.45 -7.23 -33.41
C SER A 998 -7.73 -7.89 -32.92
N THR A 999 -8.88 -7.50 -33.45
CA THR A 999 -10.15 -8.20 -33.20
C THR A 999 -10.27 -9.55 -33.91
N GLY A 1000 -9.35 -9.84 -34.83
CA GLY A 1000 -9.62 -10.80 -35.90
C GLY A 1000 -10.80 -10.36 -36.77
N THR A 1001 -11.26 -11.26 -37.65
CA THR A 1001 -12.45 -11.02 -38.48
C THR A 1001 -13.72 -11.32 -37.68
N PHE A 1002 -14.64 -10.36 -37.66
CA PHE A 1002 -15.97 -10.51 -37.06
C PHE A 1002 -17.03 -9.85 -37.95
N HIS A 1003 -18.30 -10.10 -37.67
CA HIS A 1003 -19.42 -9.51 -38.42
C HIS A 1003 -20.24 -8.61 -37.51
N LEU A 1004 -20.68 -7.48 -38.05
CA LEU A 1004 -21.69 -6.64 -37.40
C LEU A 1004 -22.96 -6.62 -38.23
N ASP A 1005 -24.10 -6.79 -37.57
CA ASP A 1005 -25.42 -6.54 -38.15
C ASP A 1005 -25.72 -5.03 -38.21
N PRO A 1006 -26.73 -4.59 -38.97
CA PRO A 1006 -27.13 -3.19 -38.97
C PRO A 1006 -27.37 -2.63 -37.57
N GLY A 1007 -26.87 -1.43 -37.31
CA GLY A 1007 -26.98 -0.76 -36.02
C GLY A 1007 -25.83 0.22 -35.73
N THR A 1008 -25.92 0.89 -34.59
CA THR A 1008 -24.89 1.80 -34.09
C THR A 1008 -24.05 1.11 -33.02
N TYR A 1009 -22.73 1.26 -33.12
CA TYR A 1009 -21.77 0.61 -32.23
C TYR A 1009 -20.70 1.60 -31.73
N LEU A 1010 -20.18 1.36 -30.53
CA LEU A 1010 -19.02 2.04 -29.96
C LEU A 1010 -17.86 1.06 -29.84
N VAL A 1011 -16.67 1.47 -30.28
CA VAL A 1011 -15.44 0.68 -30.21
C VAL A 1011 -14.54 1.26 -29.12
N VAL A 1012 -14.54 0.60 -27.97
CA VAL A 1012 -13.85 1.04 -26.76
C VAL A 1012 -12.51 0.33 -26.64
N HIS A 1013 -11.41 1.10 -26.71
CA HIS A 1013 -10.05 0.60 -26.49
C HIS A 1013 -9.57 1.00 -25.11
N SER A 1014 -9.32 0.00 -24.27
CA SER A 1014 -8.89 0.17 -22.88
C SER A 1014 -7.55 -0.49 -22.64
N LYS A 1015 -6.74 0.07 -21.74
CA LYS A 1015 -5.38 -0.40 -21.46
C LYS A 1015 -5.09 -0.41 -19.97
N PHE A 1016 -4.27 -1.36 -19.54
CA PHE A 1016 -3.74 -1.43 -18.18
C PHE A 1016 -2.23 -1.21 -18.20
N GLY A 1017 -1.78 -0.10 -17.60
CA GLY A 1017 -0.38 0.30 -17.49
C GLY A 1017 -0.24 1.79 -17.15
N ASN A 1018 0.89 2.20 -16.57
CA ASN A 1018 1.12 3.58 -16.14
C ASN A 1018 2.03 4.29 -17.14
N GLN A 1019 1.45 4.97 -18.14
CA GLN A 1019 2.21 5.78 -19.10
C GLN A 1019 1.55 7.15 -19.26
N ASP A 1020 2.34 8.22 -19.25
CA ASP A 1020 1.82 9.61 -19.21
C ASP A 1020 1.38 10.15 -20.57
N LYS A 1021 2.01 9.68 -21.65
CA LYS A 1021 1.74 10.08 -23.04
C LYS A 1021 1.98 8.93 -24.00
N MET A 1022 1.05 8.69 -24.93
CA MET A 1022 1.16 7.66 -25.96
C MET A 1022 0.47 8.09 -27.27
N GLU A 1023 0.86 7.47 -28.38
CA GLU A 1023 0.13 7.55 -29.65
C GLU A 1023 -0.28 6.15 -30.11
N ASN A 1024 -1.51 5.99 -30.62
CA ASN A 1024 -2.00 4.74 -31.18
C ASN A 1024 -2.32 4.92 -32.67
N ASP A 1025 -1.89 3.98 -33.48
CA ASP A 1025 -2.33 3.85 -34.87
C ASP A 1025 -3.43 2.80 -34.94
N TRP A 1026 -4.59 3.20 -35.44
CA TRP A 1026 -5.72 2.33 -35.66
C TRP A 1026 -5.86 2.04 -37.14
N VAL A 1027 -6.21 0.79 -37.46
CA VAL A 1027 -6.61 0.38 -38.79
C VAL A 1027 -7.92 -0.36 -38.70
N ILE A 1028 -8.95 0.17 -39.38
CA ILE A 1028 -10.26 -0.44 -39.48
C ILE A 1028 -10.39 -0.97 -40.90
N ARG A 1029 -10.48 -2.28 -41.04
CA ARG A 1029 -10.69 -2.94 -42.32
C ARG A 1029 -12.11 -3.45 -42.44
N SER A 1030 -12.67 -3.31 -43.64
CA SER A 1030 -14.02 -3.75 -43.93
C SER A 1030 -14.12 -4.35 -45.32
N ALA A 1031 -14.84 -5.47 -45.43
CA ALA A 1031 -15.25 -6.04 -46.71
C ALA A 1031 -16.22 -5.12 -47.49
N THR A 1032 -16.85 -4.15 -46.80
CA THR A 1032 -17.64 -3.08 -47.43
C THR A 1032 -17.02 -1.72 -47.09
N PRO A 1033 -16.59 -0.92 -48.09
CA PRO A 1033 -16.07 0.42 -47.86
C PRO A 1033 -17.03 1.30 -47.06
N PHE A 1034 -16.54 1.91 -45.98
CA PHE A 1034 -17.28 2.96 -45.27
C PHE A 1034 -17.41 4.20 -46.16
N GLY A 1035 -18.50 4.94 -46.01
CA GLY A 1035 -18.87 6.04 -46.91
C GLY A 1035 -19.57 5.58 -48.19
N GLN A 1036 -19.45 4.31 -48.56
CA GLN A 1036 -20.29 3.69 -49.57
C GLN A 1036 -21.47 2.97 -48.90
N PHE A 1037 -22.65 3.00 -49.52
CA PHE A 1037 -23.84 2.29 -49.03
C PHE A 1037 -24.35 2.72 -47.64
N GLY A 1038 -23.99 3.92 -47.18
CA GLY A 1038 -24.54 4.59 -45.99
C GLY A 1038 -23.92 4.22 -44.65
N SER A 1039 -22.96 3.28 -44.58
CA SER A 1039 -22.25 2.99 -43.33
C SER A 1039 -21.18 4.05 -43.06
N THR A 1040 -21.05 4.52 -41.82
CA THR A 1040 -20.13 5.60 -41.44
C THR A 1040 -19.28 5.26 -40.22
N ILE A 1041 -18.14 5.94 -40.09
CA ILE A 1041 -17.24 5.89 -38.95
C ILE A 1041 -16.91 7.32 -38.53
N GLN A 1042 -16.95 7.59 -37.22
CA GLN A 1042 -16.66 8.90 -36.66
C GLN A 1042 -16.13 8.75 -35.22
N SER A 1043 -15.56 9.82 -34.66
CA SER A 1043 -15.26 9.87 -33.23
C SER A 1043 -16.39 10.59 -32.48
N VAL A 1044 -16.70 10.12 -31.28
CA VAL A 1044 -17.70 10.71 -30.38
C VAL A 1044 -17.13 10.84 -28.98
N LEU A 1045 -17.60 11.84 -28.23
CA LEU A 1045 -17.29 11.99 -26.81
C LEU A 1045 -18.17 11.06 -25.98
N CYS A 1046 -17.56 10.34 -25.05
CA CYS A 1046 -18.22 9.43 -24.12
C CYS A 1046 -17.62 9.58 -22.72
N PRO A 1047 -18.37 9.28 -21.64
CA PRO A 1047 -17.83 9.34 -20.28
C PRO A 1047 -16.58 8.48 -20.11
N TYR A 1048 -15.55 9.00 -19.42
CA TYR A 1048 -14.30 8.26 -19.14
C TYR A 1048 -14.54 6.87 -18.53
N THR A 1049 -15.60 6.73 -17.72
CA THR A 1049 -15.99 5.47 -17.07
C THR A 1049 -16.27 4.35 -18.07
N TYR A 1050 -16.56 4.64 -19.34
CA TYR A 1050 -16.82 3.63 -20.36
C TYR A 1050 -15.61 2.75 -20.64
N LEU A 1051 -14.39 3.26 -20.46
CA LEU A 1051 -13.17 2.46 -20.60
C LEU A 1051 -13.15 1.30 -19.59
N VAL A 1052 -13.42 1.59 -18.32
CA VAL A 1052 -13.43 0.59 -17.25
C VAL A 1052 -14.67 -0.29 -17.35
N ASN A 1053 -15.86 0.32 -17.53
CA ASN A 1053 -17.12 -0.40 -17.60
C ASN A 1053 -17.11 -1.42 -18.75
N SER A 1054 -16.54 -1.05 -19.90
CA SER A 1054 -16.44 -1.96 -21.05
C SER A 1054 -15.64 -3.23 -20.72
N VAL A 1055 -14.50 -3.10 -20.02
CA VAL A 1055 -13.69 -4.26 -19.58
C VAL A 1055 -14.43 -5.07 -18.51
N GLN A 1056 -15.12 -4.39 -17.58
CA GLN A 1056 -15.92 -5.06 -16.56
C GLN A 1056 -17.07 -5.88 -17.17
N GLU A 1057 -17.76 -5.35 -18.20
CA GLU A 1057 -18.79 -6.08 -18.94
C GLU A 1057 -18.21 -7.30 -19.67
N MET A 1058 -17.01 -7.18 -20.24
CA MET A 1058 -16.31 -8.32 -20.85
C MET A 1058 -16.04 -9.43 -19.83
N PHE A 1059 -15.56 -9.09 -18.64
CA PHE A 1059 -15.31 -10.06 -17.57
C PHE A 1059 -16.59 -10.65 -17.01
N ALA A 1060 -17.66 -9.86 -16.90
CA ALA A 1060 -18.96 -10.36 -16.48
C ALA A 1060 -19.59 -11.32 -17.51
N LYS A 1061 -19.43 -11.05 -18.81
CA LYS A 1061 -20.03 -11.84 -19.90
C LYS A 1061 -19.24 -13.11 -20.24
N TYR A 1062 -17.92 -13.02 -20.29
CA TYR A 1062 -17.04 -14.11 -20.75
C TYR A 1062 -16.19 -14.75 -19.64
N GLY A 1063 -16.18 -14.18 -18.43
CA GLY A 1063 -15.49 -14.75 -17.28
C GLY A 1063 -16.30 -15.83 -16.58
N THR A 1064 -15.62 -16.61 -15.74
CA THR A 1064 -16.27 -17.57 -14.83
C THR A 1064 -16.65 -16.85 -13.55
N ALA A 1065 -17.93 -16.88 -13.17
CA ALA A 1065 -18.45 -16.22 -11.98
C ALA A 1065 -18.68 -17.21 -10.83
N GLU A 1066 -18.05 -16.96 -9.69
CA GLU A 1066 -18.27 -17.66 -8.44
C GLU A 1066 -19.11 -16.78 -7.51
N LYS A 1067 -20.30 -17.25 -7.12
CA LYS A 1067 -21.25 -16.50 -6.29
C LYS A 1067 -21.18 -16.99 -4.83
N HIS A 1068 -20.83 -16.09 -3.93
CA HIS A 1068 -20.86 -16.33 -2.49
C HIS A 1068 -22.09 -15.66 -1.88
N GLU A 1069 -23.25 -16.31 -2.04
CA GLU A 1069 -24.57 -15.73 -1.66
C GLU A 1069 -24.65 -15.32 -0.19
N LYS A 1070 -24.11 -16.13 0.73
CA LYS A 1070 -24.08 -15.82 2.16
C LYS A 1070 -23.33 -14.51 2.46
N ASP A 1071 -22.36 -14.20 1.61
CA ASP A 1071 -21.49 -13.05 1.79
C ASP A 1071 -21.82 -11.85 0.90
N ASN A 1072 -22.79 -11.97 -0.01
CA ASN A 1072 -23.10 -10.93 -0.99
C ASN A 1072 -21.85 -10.48 -1.79
N VAL A 1073 -21.03 -11.46 -2.19
CA VAL A 1073 -19.82 -11.25 -3.01
C VAL A 1073 -19.89 -12.12 -4.27
N ILE A 1074 -19.50 -11.57 -5.42
CA ILE A 1074 -19.32 -12.34 -6.66
C ILE A 1074 -17.90 -12.14 -7.15
N ILE A 1075 -17.18 -13.22 -7.45
CA ILE A 1075 -15.82 -13.19 -7.98
C ILE A 1075 -15.86 -13.67 -9.43
N TYR A 1076 -15.35 -12.86 -10.35
CA TYR A 1076 -15.19 -13.19 -11.75
C TYR A 1076 -13.72 -13.47 -12.04
N THR A 1077 -13.45 -14.63 -12.61
CA THR A 1077 -12.12 -14.99 -13.13
C THR A 1077 -12.18 -15.05 -14.63
N TRP A 1078 -11.42 -14.21 -15.31
CA TRP A 1078 -11.33 -14.18 -16.76
C TRP A 1078 -9.92 -14.53 -17.23
N HIS A 1079 -9.82 -15.44 -18.20
CA HIS A 1079 -8.54 -15.90 -18.73
C HIS A 1079 -8.32 -15.46 -20.18
N GLY A 1080 -7.24 -14.72 -20.41
CA GLY A 1080 -6.70 -14.49 -21.75
C GLY A 1080 -5.77 -15.62 -22.19
N GLU A 1081 -5.09 -15.44 -23.33
CA GLU A 1081 -4.06 -16.37 -23.81
C GLU A 1081 -2.85 -16.42 -22.88
N GLN A 1082 -2.41 -15.26 -22.42
CA GLN A 1082 -1.21 -15.08 -21.60
C GLN A 1082 -1.51 -14.44 -20.23
N THR A 1083 -2.78 -14.24 -19.90
CA THR A 1083 -3.17 -13.42 -18.75
C THR A 1083 -4.36 -13.99 -18.01
N CYS A 1084 -4.51 -13.57 -16.76
CA CYS A 1084 -5.71 -13.80 -15.98
C CYS A 1084 -6.06 -12.54 -15.22
N PHE A 1085 -7.34 -12.21 -15.16
CA PHE A 1085 -7.89 -11.08 -14.42
C PHE A 1085 -8.92 -11.56 -13.43
N VAL A 1086 -8.92 -10.92 -12.25
CA VAL A 1086 -9.93 -11.13 -11.22
C VAL A 1086 -10.68 -9.83 -10.99
N MET A 1087 -12.01 -9.91 -11.08
CA MET A 1087 -12.94 -8.84 -10.79
C MET A 1087 -13.90 -9.28 -9.70
N VAL A 1088 -14.34 -8.36 -8.85
CA VAL A 1088 -15.21 -8.67 -7.71
C VAL A 1088 -16.34 -7.67 -7.63
N ASP A 1089 -17.55 -8.18 -7.43
CA ASP A 1089 -18.71 -7.42 -6.97
C ASP A 1089 -18.82 -7.53 -5.47
N ASN A 1090 -18.78 -6.38 -4.80
CA ASN A 1090 -19.15 -6.26 -3.41
C ASN A 1090 -20.58 -5.72 -3.34
N LEU A 1091 -21.54 -6.61 -3.08
CA LEU A 1091 -22.96 -6.28 -2.96
C LEU A 1091 -23.36 -5.95 -1.50
N ARG A 1092 -22.39 -5.86 -0.59
CA ARG A 1092 -22.64 -5.42 0.79
C ARG A 1092 -22.81 -3.91 0.85
N LYS A 1093 -23.65 -3.45 1.80
CA LYS A 1093 -24.01 -2.03 1.94
C LYS A 1093 -22.95 -1.20 2.66
N TRP A 1094 -22.18 -1.80 3.59
CA TRP A 1094 -21.29 -1.03 4.47
C TRP A 1094 -19.89 -1.62 4.62
N GLU A 1095 -19.70 -2.88 4.27
CA GLU A 1095 -18.45 -3.60 4.44
C GLU A 1095 -17.60 -3.60 3.17
N TYR A 1096 -16.29 -3.54 3.33
CA TYR A 1096 -15.36 -3.70 2.21
C TYR A 1096 -15.06 -5.18 1.98
N VAL A 1097 -14.79 -5.55 0.73
CA VAL A 1097 -14.25 -6.87 0.40
C VAL A 1097 -12.78 -6.72 0.06
N ARG A 1098 -11.94 -7.62 0.57
CA ARG A 1098 -10.53 -7.69 0.19
C ARG A 1098 -10.23 -9.07 -0.36
N VAL A 1099 -9.41 -9.10 -1.40
CA VAL A 1099 -9.01 -10.31 -2.08
C VAL A 1099 -7.53 -10.57 -1.86
N LYS A 1100 -7.22 -11.84 -1.66
CA LYS A 1100 -5.88 -12.40 -1.62
C LYS A 1100 -5.83 -13.53 -2.64
N SER A 1101 -4.72 -13.66 -3.33
CA SER A 1101 -4.54 -14.76 -4.27
C SER A 1101 -3.17 -15.40 -4.14
N THR A 1102 -3.08 -16.68 -4.47
CA THR A 1102 -1.83 -17.42 -4.56
C THR A 1102 -1.75 -18.13 -5.91
N ILE A 1103 -0.65 -17.91 -6.64
CA ILE A 1103 -0.36 -18.61 -7.89
C ILE A 1103 0.51 -19.83 -7.61
N LYS A 1104 0.09 -20.99 -8.11
CA LYS A 1104 0.91 -22.20 -8.21
C LYS A 1104 1.45 -22.28 -9.63
N SER A 1105 2.77 -22.23 -9.77
CA SER A 1105 3.48 -22.40 -11.04
C SER A 1105 4.89 -22.95 -10.79
N GLU A 1106 5.35 -23.84 -11.66
CA GLU A 1106 6.72 -24.39 -11.64
C GLU A 1106 7.79 -23.35 -12.02
N LYS A 1107 7.40 -22.27 -12.73
CA LYS A 1107 8.32 -21.21 -13.20
C LYS A 1107 7.85 -19.82 -12.75
N LYS A 1108 7.85 -19.56 -11.44
CA LYS A 1108 7.40 -18.28 -10.86
C LYS A 1108 8.13 -17.06 -11.42
N ASP A 1109 9.41 -17.16 -11.74
CA ASP A 1109 10.24 -16.05 -12.22
C ASP A 1109 9.78 -15.48 -13.59
N LYS A 1110 8.97 -16.24 -14.34
CA LYS A 1110 8.44 -15.83 -15.65
C LYS A 1110 7.02 -15.25 -15.59
N ILE A 1111 6.46 -15.07 -14.40
CA ILE A 1111 5.13 -14.52 -14.18
C ILE A 1111 5.26 -13.10 -13.64
N LYS A 1112 4.81 -12.11 -14.41
CA LYS A 1112 4.67 -10.74 -13.91
C LYS A 1112 3.29 -10.62 -13.25
N THR A 1113 3.27 -10.23 -11.99
CA THR A 1113 2.04 -10.05 -11.22
C THR A 1113 1.86 -8.59 -10.85
N HIS A 1114 0.66 -8.05 -11.01
CA HIS A 1114 0.34 -6.70 -10.55
C HIS A 1114 -0.88 -6.75 -9.62
N LEU A 1115 -0.64 -6.27 -8.38
CA LEU A 1115 -1.54 -6.24 -7.23
C LEU A 1115 -2.04 -7.63 -6.79
N SER A 1116 -1.77 -7.94 -5.51
CA SER A 1116 -2.32 -9.08 -4.72
C SER A 1116 -1.77 -10.49 -4.93
N PHE A 1117 -0.60 -10.64 -5.56
CA PHE A 1117 0.08 -11.94 -5.62
C PHE A 1117 1.24 -12.09 -4.61
N GLY A 1118 1.53 -11.03 -3.85
CA GLY A 1118 2.35 -11.10 -2.63
C GLY A 1118 1.49 -11.40 -1.39
N PRO A 1119 2.10 -11.64 -0.21
CA PRO A 1119 1.37 -11.85 1.05
C PRO A 1119 0.53 -10.63 1.50
N LEU A 1120 0.66 -9.49 0.80
CA LEU A 1120 -0.03 -8.24 1.06
C LEU A 1120 -1.37 -8.17 0.31
N LEU A 1121 -2.38 -7.72 1.04
CA LEU A 1121 -3.80 -7.71 0.69
C LEU A 1121 -4.13 -6.77 -0.48
N SER A 1122 -5.14 -7.07 -1.31
CA SER A 1122 -5.63 -6.15 -2.36
C SER A 1122 -6.09 -4.80 -1.82
N TRP A 1123 -6.16 -3.82 -2.72
CA TRP A 1123 -6.97 -2.62 -2.48
C TRP A 1123 -8.38 -3.05 -2.06
N PRO A 1124 -8.96 -2.42 -1.03
CA PRO A 1124 -10.29 -2.79 -0.56
C PRO A 1124 -11.35 -2.38 -1.59
N ILE A 1125 -12.26 -3.30 -1.89
CA ILE A 1125 -13.39 -3.08 -2.79
C ILE A 1125 -14.51 -2.42 -1.98
N PRO A 1126 -14.92 -1.18 -2.30
CA PRO A 1126 -15.96 -0.46 -1.57
C PRO A 1126 -17.31 -1.21 -1.52
N PRO A 1127 -18.16 -0.91 -0.54
CA PRO A 1127 -19.54 -1.39 -0.52
C PRO A 1127 -20.29 -1.00 -1.81
N MET A 1128 -21.23 -1.85 -2.22
CA MET A 1128 -22.07 -1.65 -3.41
C MET A 1128 -21.28 -1.30 -4.69
N SER A 1129 -20.09 -1.89 -4.85
CA SER A 1129 -19.19 -1.54 -5.95
C SER A 1129 -18.54 -2.76 -6.60
N ARG A 1130 -18.03 -2.53 -7.82
CA ARG A 1130 -17.33 -3.52 -8.65
C ARG A 1130 -15.90 -3.06 -8.90
N ALA A 1131 -14.92 -3.94 -8.72
CA ALA A 1131 -13.53 -3.61 -8.99
C ALA A 1131 -12.75 -4.78 -9.61
N ILE A 1132 -11.83 -4.45 -10.54
CA ILE A 1132 -10.80 -5.37 -11.03
C ILE A 1132 -9.65 -5.32 -10.02
N VAL A 1133 -9.38 -6.43 -9.34
CA VAL A 1133 -8.54 -6.44 -8.13
C VAL A 1133 -7.16 -7.06 -8.30
N ALA A 1134 -6.99 -7.92 -9.30
CA ALA A 1134 -5.73 -8.61 -9.54
C ALA A 1134 -5.60 -9.04 -11.00
N TYR A 1135 -4.36 -9.09 -11.50
CA TYR A 1135 -4.05 -9.80 -12.73
C TYR A 1135 -2.61 -10.31 -12.77
N TYR A 1136 -2.38 -11.41 -13.51
CA TYR A 1136 -1.04 -11.87 -13.85
C TYR A 1136 -0.86 -11.94 -15.37
N ASN A 1137 0.40 -11.81 -15.79
CA ASN A 1137 0.84 -11.99 -17.16
C ASN A 1137 1.93 -13.07 -17.22
N GLN A 1138 1.81 -14.00 -18.17
CA GLN A 1138 2.76 -15.09 -18.46
C GLN A 1138 3.44 -14.82 -19.80
N GLN A 1139 4.76 -14.97 -19.87
CA GLN A 1139 5.52 -14.61 -21.08
C GLN A 1139 5.52 -15.70 -22.18
N GLU A 1140 5.27 -16.97 -21.84
CA GLU A 1140 5.41 -18.12 -22.74
C GLU A 1140 4.06 -18.51 -23.39
N TYR A 1141 4.01 -18.63 -24.72
CA TYR A 1141 2.83 -19.05 -25.48
C TYR A 1141 2.66 -20.58 -25.43
N GLY A 1142 1.41 -21.06 -25.35
CA GLY A 1142 1.08 -22.49 -25.45
C GLY A 1142 1.50 -23.35 -24.24
N LYS A 1143 1.95 -22.74 -23.13
CA LYS A 1143 2.25 -23.45 -21.88
C LYS A 1143 1.01 -23.56 -20.98
N PRO A 1144 0.95 -24.55 -20.06
CA PRO A 1144 -0.15 -24.67 -19.12
C PRO A 1144 -0.36 -23.38 -18.33
N LYS A 1145 -1.63 -22.98 -18.15
CA LYS A 1145 -1.99 -21.79 -17.37
C LYS A 1145 -1.70 -22.06 -15.88
N PRO A 1146 -1.05 -21.11 -15.16
CA PRO A 1146 -0.88 -21.23 -13.72
C PRO A 1146 -2.21 -21.39 -12.99
N GLU A 1147 -2.23 -22.24 -11.97
CA GLU A 1147 -3.41 -22.39 -11.12
C GLU A 1147 -3.48 -21.24 -10.11
N MET A 1148 -4.63 -20.58 -10.03
CA MET A 1148 -4.85 -19.43 -9.16
C MET A 1148 -5.89 -19.77 -8.08
N GLU A 1149 -5.45 -19.75 -6.83
CA GLU A 1149 -6.34 -19.89 -5.67
C GLU A 1149 -6.71 -18.50 -5.16
N ILE A 1150 -8.00 -18.19 -5.15
CA ILE A 1150 -8.53 -16.89 -4.72
C ILE A 1150 -9.19 -17.06 -3.35
N LYS A 1151 -8.84 -16.18 -2.41
CA LYS A 1151 -9.47 -16.06 -1.09
C LYS A 1151 -9.92 -14.64 -0.90
N TYR A 1152 -11.09 -14.44 -0.31
CA TYR A 1152 -11.52 -13.12 0.12
C TYR A 1152 -11.86 -13.13 1.60
N TYR A 1153 -11.92 -11.95 2.18
CA TYR A 1153 -12.45 -11.75 3.52
C TYR A 1153 -13.13 -10.39 3.59
N ILE A 1154 -14.17 -10.34 4.40
CA ILE A 1154 -14.98 -9.15 4.62
C ILE A 1154 -14.24 -8.31 5.64
N SER A 1155 -13.93 -7.08 5.28
CA SER A 1155 -13.15 -6.18 6.10
C SER A 1155 -14.01 -5.02 6.57
N TYR A 1156 -14.12 -4.91 7.89
CA TYR A 1156 -14.69 -3.74 8.57
C TYR A 1156 -13.63 -2.65 8.81
N ARG A 1157 -12.42 -2.78 8.23
CA ARG A 1157 -11.21 -2.11 8.74
C ARG A 1157 -11.15 -0.61 8.45
N PHE A 1158 -11.57 0.09 9.49
CA PHE A 1158 -11.27 1.47 9.83
C PHE A 1158 -9.77 1.75 10.17
N LEU A 1159 -8.99 0.74 10.57
CA LEU A 1159 -7.67 0.93 11.23
C LEU A 1159 -6.41 0.68 10.38
N ASN A 1160 -6.53 0.31 9.10
CA ASN A 1160 -5.36 -0.03 8.28
C ASN A 1160 -4.91 1.07 7.31
N LEU A 1161 -5.34 2.33 7.51
CA LEU A 1161 -4.71 3.47 6.83
C LEU A 1161 -3.22 3.59 7.23
N PHE A 1162 -2.83 3.17 8.44
CA PHE A 1162 -1.46 3.27 8.92
C PHE A 1162 -0.58 2.03 8.69
N ASN A 1163 -1.16 0.85 8.42
CA ASN A 1163 -0.36 -0.32 7.99
C ASN A 1163 0.00 -0.29 6.49
N TRP A 1164 -0.26 0.82 5.80
CA TRP A 1164 0.38 1.16 4.52
C TRP A 1164 1.59 2.10 4.69
N CYS A 1165 1.88 2.56 5.91
CA CYS A 1165 3.20 3.08 6.26
C CYS A 1165 4.21 1.93 6.42
N ASP A 1166 4.21 0.97 5.48
CA ASP A 1166 5.44 0.27 5.16
C ASP A 1166 6.21 1.27 4.29
N TYR A 1167 7.23 1.89 4.89
CA TYR A 1167 8.11 2.93 4.33
C TYR A 1167 8.90 2.47 3.07
N ARG A 1168 8.46 1.40 2.40
CA ARG A 1168 9.08 0.76 1.24
C ARG A 1168 8.24 0.80 -0.04
N ALA A 1169 6.98 1.26 0.01
CA ALA A 1169 6.12 1.33 -1.18
C ALA A 1169 6.18 2.66 -1.95
N PHE A 1170 6.87 3.69 -1.41
CA PHE A 1170 7.31 4.86 -2.18
C PHE A 1170 8.74 4.63 -2.68
N GLY A 1171 8.87 3.81 -3.71
CA GLY A 1171 9.94 4.02 -4.67
C GLY A 1171 9.67 5.31 -5.43
N SER A 1172 10.72 6.11 -5.60
CA SER A 1172 10.82 7.36 -6.39
C SER A 1172 9.99 8.56 -5.93
N ASP A 1173 10.40 9.18 -4.82
CA ASP A 1173 10.74 10.61 -4.84
C ASP A 1173 11.58 10.95 -3.60
N LEU A 1174 12.84 10.52 -3.64
CA LEU A 1174 13.83 10.87 -2.62
C LEU A 1174 14.20 12.37 -2.69
N GLU A 1175 13.93 13.06 -3.81
CA GLU A 1175 14.24 14.49 -3.96
C GLU A 1175 13.28 15.40 -3.16
N ALA A 1176 11.99 15.06 -3.04
CA ALA A 1176 11.05 15.85 -2.25
C ALA A 1176 11.28 15.73 -0.72
N ALA A 1177 11.83 14.60 -0.26
CA ALA A 1177 12.25 14.42 1.13
C ALA A 1177 13.61 15.08 1.44
N THR A 1178 14.43 15.34 0.42
CA THR A 1178 15.73 16.02 0.57
C THR A 1178 15.56 17.54 0.70
N VAL A 1179 14.55 18.12 0.03
CA VAL A 1179 14.23 19.56 0.14
C VAL A 1179 13.71 19.97 1.54
N LEU A 1180 13.18 19.04 2.33
CA LEU A 1180 12.81 19.27 3.74
C LEU A 1180 13.94 18.98 4.74
N LYS A 1181 15.00 18.27 4.32
CA LYS A 1181 16.21 18.05 5.13
C LYS A 1181 17.19 19.22 5.02
N GLU A 1182 17.18 19.98 3.93
CA GLU A 1182 18.08 21.13 3.73
C GLU A 1182 17.58 22.44 4.36
N LYS A 1183 16.40 22.47 4.98
CA LYS A 1183 15.85 23.66 5.68
C LYS A 1183 15.67 23.53 7.19
N VAL A 1184 16.16 22.46 7.81
CA VAL A 1184 16.21 22.33 9.28
C VAL A 1184 17.64 21.99 9.69
N GLY A 1185 18.50 23.00 9.69
CA GLY A 1185 19.76 22.95 10.43
C GLY A 1185 19.46 22.96 11.93
N THR A 1186 20.00 21.96 12.64
CA THR A 1186 20.41 21.97 14.05
C THR A 1186 19.49 22.66 15.08
N ALA A 1187 18.75 21.85 15.85
CA ALA A 1187 18.39 21.95 17.28
C ALA A 1187 16.98 21.38 17.59
#